data_AF-A0A3M7F6S9-F1
#
_entry.id   AF-A0A3M7F6S9-F1
#
_cell.length_a   1.000
_cell.length_b   1.000
_cell.length_c   1.000
_cell.angle_alpha   90.00
_cell.angle_beta   90.00
_cell.angle_gamma   90.00
#
_symmetry.space_group_name_H-M   'P 1'
#
loop_
_entity.id
_entity.type
_entity.pdbx_description
1 polymer ?
#
loop_
_entity_poly.entity_id
_entity_poly.type
_entity_poly.pdbx_seq_one_letter_code
_entity_poly.pdbx_strand_id
1 'polypeptide(L)'
;MASTPPLLYQIWEDHTHSGLGAYTVTLPTRHGDFLIAALALIVTLTGEGLWKIIANLLHRIRAKDRDMDVQHLENQVILRNQTIPFDSALEFGKVAWAWRKSRFGSVGKTLSLMIWPLCIMVAFSVASIYSAKVSRPAYEANRILLTSSECGLVMPSLTSQQSVMGRLETQEKYVQDMRQSRAYAEACYHGESGPAACDAFAALRLPFEVDEQAACPFGERCLLGSNGAVRYDTGRLDSHTYLGINANPAGRIDFRILSTCSVLDIEDLRTVFTEELTQQQLWNVSRAYLGPVKGVSDWTYQHSDMLRMLEQPYSIQSFHQTDRTPDVNDSRESSIGTWRPIKELQVGRADLSVHFIAANNVTYTDVVTDPLFAAARQLPYGGYRADNMFRVLACADQMQVCAQNGDACSPMQGLSILERDLAVSEGFSPIQEATAVRIAVAFQQSSSYSVVTSTPQSALKASDLLISMAQDSRALPADQWIRETKGWFETGLANLQLQIAQYPNNFWSINGSDTSGVTPPSEYPRSELGHALSQLCSRQMGRNTGSYQSFSIAGLLIIGIVALLVLLTSLAVSFIPSPGSHSHKKVAYIADGKLQLLRQILQARGLDGWVRKSLKAEVPVLANGYDHATTGPAEESQDFMGYRNTSGTEVHRTKHDIDTQGF
;
A
#
# COMPACT_ATOMS: atom_id res chain seq x y z
N MET A 1 9.12 -19.11 -0.72
CA MET A 1 8.86 -19.02 -2.17
C MET A 1 7.46 -18.46 -2.34
N ALA A 2 7.32 -17.39 -3.13
CA ALA A 2 6.09 -16.61 -3.21
C ALA A 2 4.98 -17.40 -3.93
N SER A 3 3.94 -17.76 -3.19
CA SER A 3 2.63 -18.09 -3.76
C SER A 3 2.18 -16.93 -4.64
N THR A 4 1.89 -17.20 -5.91
CA THR A 4 1.21 -16.26 -6.81
C THR A 4 -0.01 -15.68 -6.09
N PRO A 5 -0.14 -14.35 -5.94
CA PRO A 5 -1.25 -13.80 -5.17
C PRO A 5 -2.56 -14.04 -5.93
N PRO A 6 -3.66 -14.33 -5.21
CA PRO A 6 -4.98 -14.47 -5.81
C PRO A 6 -5.35 -13.24 -6.63
N LEU A 7 -5.95 -13.47 -7.80
CA LEU A 7 -6.39 -12.44 -8.75
C LEU A 7 -7.37 -11.46 -8.08
N LEU A 8 -6.87 -10.30 -7.62
CA LEU A 8 -7.71 -9.20 -7.14
C LEU A 8 -8.28 -8.42 -8.33
N TYR A 9 -9.51 -8.75 -8.70
CA TYR A 9 -10.44 -7.84 -9.38
C TYR A 9 -11.48 -7.38 -8.36
N GLN A 10 -11.05 -6.79 -7.24
CA GLN A 10 -11.96 -6.46 -6.15
C GLN A 10 -12.09 -4.95 -5.97
N ILE A 11 -13.34 -4.51 -5.90
CA ILE A 11 -13.72 -3.20 -5.39
C ILE A 11 -13.70 -3.31 -3.87
N TRP A 12 -13.00 -2.39 -3.22
CA TRP A 12 -12.91 -2.33 -1.77
C TRP A 12 -13.01 -0.88 -1.28
N GLU A 13 -13.35 -0.72 -0.01
CA GLU A 13 -13.45 0.58 0.63
C GLU A 13 -12.14 0.88 1.36
N ASP A 14 -11.40 1.86 0.87
CA ASP A 14 -10.21 2.40 1.50
C ASP A 14 -10.63 3.45 2.54
N HIS A 15 -10.66 3.03 3.82
CA HIS A 15 -11.09 3.89 4.90
C HIS A 15 -10.09 5.03 5.21
N THR A 16 -8.95 5.14 4.52
CA THR A 16 -8.14 6.37 4.58
C THR A 16 -8.91 7.58 4.03
N HIS A 17 -9.89 7.34 3.15
CA HIS A 17 -10.73 8.36 2.53
C HIS A 17 -12.19 8.21 2.96
N SER A 18 -12.99 9.24 2.68
CA SER A 18 -14.41 9.30 3.01
C SER A 18 -15.29 9.46 1.76
N GLY A 19 -16.54 9.01 1.86
CA GLY A 19 -17.53 9.14 0.80
C GLY A 19 -17.17 8.32 -0.44
N LEU A 20 -17.51 8.83 -1.64
CA LEU A 20 -17.27 8.11 -2.90
C LEU A 20 -15.77 7.90 -3.21
N GLY A 21 -14.89 8.71 -2.62
CA GLY A 21 -13.43 8.60 -2.78
C GLY A 21 -12.81 7.40 -2.04
N ALA A 22 -13.54 6.79 -1.10
CA ALA A 22 -13.12 5.58 -0.39
C ALA A 22 -13.14 4.34 -1.30
N TYR A 23 -14.08 4.28 -2.25
CA TYR A 23 -14.17 3.12 -3.14
C TYR A 23 -13.00 3.09 -4.13
N THR A 24 -12.22 2.02 -4.01
CA THR A 24 -11.00 1.78 -4.77
C THR A 24 -11.13 0.44 -5.48
N VAL A 25 -10.68 0.37 -6.74
CA VAL A 25 -10.52 -0.90 -7.45
C VAL A 25 -9.03 -1.15 -7.65
N THR A 26 -8.56 -2.31 -7.21
CA THR A 26 -7.18 -2.74 -7.44
C THR A 26 -7.17 -3.76 -8.57
N LEU A 27 -6.26 -3.58 -9.54
CA LEU A 27 -6.10 -4.43 -10.71
C LEU A 27 -4.62 -4.82 -10.86
N PRO A 28 -4.29 -5.98 -11.46
CA PRO A 28 -2.93 -6.27 -11.89
C PRO A 28 -2.43 -5.23 -12.88
N THR A 29 -1.14 -4.87 -12.83
CA THR A 29 -0.54 -3.79 -13.63
C THR A 29 -0.92 -3.87 -15.12
N ARG A 30 -0.89 -5.07 -15.71
CA ARG A 30 -1.28 -5.28 -17.12
C ARG A 30 -2.71 -4.84 -17.44
N HIS A 31 -3.67 -5.13 -16.56
CA HIS A 31 -5.07 -4.73 -16.75
C HIS A 31 -5.29 -3.25 -16.40
N GLY A 32 -4.55 -2.74 -15.42
CA GLY A 32 -4.53 -1.32 -15.10
C GLY A 32 -4.02 -0.47 -16.27
N ASP A 33 -2.97 -0.90 -16.96
CA ASP A 33 -2.43 -0.21 -18.14
C ASP A 33 -3.45 -0.15 -19.29
N PHE A 34 -4.22 -1.22 -19.51
CA PHE A 34 -5.34 -1.20 -20.47
C PHE A 34 -6.43 -0.21 -20.08
N LEU A 35 -6.76 -0.10 -18.78
CA LEU A 35 -7.73 0.86 -18.29
C LEU A 35 -7.23 2.30 -18.45
N ILE A 36 -5.96 2.58 -18.16
CA ILE A 36 -5.34 3.90 -18.37
C ILE A 36 -5.40 4.28 -19.85
N ALA A 37 -5.04 3.36 -20.75
CA ALA A 37 -5.11 3.61 -22.20
C ALA A 37 -6.55 3.87 -22.67
N ALA A 38 -7.53 3.12 -22.15
CA ALA A 38 -8.94 3.34 -22.45
C ALA A 38 -9.43 4.71 -21.95
N LEU A 39 -9.04 5.13 -20.74
CA LEU A 39 -9.39 6.44 -20.19
C LEU A 39 -8.79 7.58 -21.03
N ALA A 40 -7.53 7.47 -21.43
CA ALA A 40 -6.86 8.45 -22.29
C ALA A 40 -7.59 8.59 -23.65
N LEU A 41 -8.02 7.47 -24.24
CA LEU A 41 -8.81 7.47 -25.47
C LEU A 41 -10.17 8.14 -25.27
N ILE A 42 -10.88 7.81 -24.19
CA ILE A 42 -12.19 8.41 -23.87
C ILE A 42 -12.07 9.92 -23.68
N VAL A 43 -11.05 10.39 -22.96
CA VAL A 43 -10.81 11.84 -22.76
C VAL A 43 -10.51 12.51 -24.11
N THR A 44 -9.72 11.88 -24.98
CA THR A 44 -9.42 12.41 -26.31
C THR A 44 -10.68 12.55 -27.17
N LEU A 45 -11.52 11.50 -27.24
CA LEU A 45 -12.81 11.54 -27.95
C LEU A 45 -13.77 12.58 -27.35
N THR A 46 -13.72 12.79 -26.04
CA THR A 46 -14.50 13.83 -25.35
C THR A 46 -14.10 15.22 -25.81
N GLY A 47 -12.80 15.47 -26.03
CA GLY A 47 -12.30 16.73 -26.58
C GLY A 47 -12.81 16.99 -28.00
N GLU A 48 -12.85 15.96 -28.85
CA GLU A 48 -13.47 16.05 -30.19
C GLU A 48 -14.97 16.34 -30.12
N GLY A 49 -15.68 15.66 -29.22
CA GLY A 49 -17.10 15.90 -28.96
C GLY A 49 -17.37 17.35 -28.52
N LEU A 50 -16.55 17.87 -27.60
CA LEU A 50 -16.66 19.24 -27.11
C LEU A 50 -16.40 20.25 -28.24
N TRP A 51 -15.40 20.00 -29.09
CA TRP A 51 -15.14 20.87 -30.25
C TRP A 51 -16.33 20.91 -31.20
N LYS A 52 -16.98 19.78 -31.52
CA LYS A 52 -18.21 19.78 -32.34
C LYS A 52 -19.29 20.69 -31.76
N ILE A 53 -19.46 20.68 -30.44
CA ILE A 53 -20.44 21.54 -29.73
C ILE A 53 -20.07 23.01 -29.88
N ILE A 54 -18.81 23.37 -29.61
CA ILE A 54 -18.31 24.74 -29.69
C ILE A 54 -18.32 25.25 -31.14
N ALA A 55 -17.90 24.44 -32.10
CA ALA A 55 -17.90 24.79 -33.52
C ALA A 55 -19.32 25.09 -34.03
N ASN A 56 -20.31 24.28 -33.66
CA ASN A 56 -21.72 24.54 -33.96
C ASN A 56 -22.22 25.83 -33.28
N LEU A 57 -21.84 26.08 -32.03
CA LEU A 57 -22.20 27.33 -31.34
C LEU A 57 -21.58 28.56 -32.03
N LEU A 58 -20.28 28.52 -32.33
CA LEU A 58 -19.56 29.58 -33.03
C LEU A 58 -20.13 29.82 -34.43
N HIS A 59 -20.48 28.77 -35.16
CA HIS A 59 -21.15 28.86 -36.47
C HIS A 59 -22.45 29.65 -36.34
N ARG A 60 -23.33 29.23 -35.43
CA ARG A 60 -24.64 29.86 -35.19
C ARG A 60 -24.53 31.30 -34.67
N ILE A 61 -23.57 31.60 -33.79
CA ILE A 61 -23.36 32.97 -33.30
C ILE A 61 -22.94 33.88 -34.46
N ARG A 62 -22.09 33.39 -35.35
CA ARG A 62 -21.49 34.18 -36.42
C ARG A 62 -22.30 34.20 -37.71
N ALA A 63 -23.24 33.28 -37.90
CA ALA A 63 -24.07 33.21 -39.10
C ALA A 63 -24.86 34.52 -39.28
N LYS A 64 -24.70 35.14 -40.46
CA LYS A 64 -25.35 36.40 -40.85
C LYS A 64 -26.36 36.16 -41.97
N ASP A 65 -27.38 37.02 -42.03
CA ASP A 65 -28.41 37.00 -43.08
C ASP A 65 -27.96 37.66 -44.40
N ARG A 66 -27.07 38.67 -44.34
CA ARG A 66 -26.61 39.48 -45.47
C ARG A 66 -25.18 39.98 -45.24
N ASP A 67 -24.54 40.51 -46.28
CA ASP A 67 -23.20 41.14 -46.26
C ASP A 67 -22.10 40.25 -45.68
N MET A 68 -21.94 39.08 -46.32
CA MET A 68 -20.92 38.09 -45.97
C MET A 68 -19.71 38.22 -46.90
N ASP A 69 -18.54 38.39 -46.31
CA ASP A 69 -17.26 38.30 -47.02
C ASP A 69 -16.90 36.82 -47.32
N VAL A 70 -16.11 36.57 -48.35
CA VAL A 70 -15.65 35.23 -48.74
C VAL A 70 -14.92 34.56 -47.57
N GLN A 71 -14.04 35.30 -46.89
CA GLN A 71 -13.34 34.79 -45.71
C GLN A 71 -14.31 34.42 -44.57
N HIS A 72 -15.45 35.11 -44.45
CA HIS A 72 -16.48 34.73 -43.48
C HIS A 72 -17.10 33.39 -43.84
N LEU A 73 -17.46 33.19 -45.12
CA LEU A 73 -18.03 31.94 -45.61
C LEU A 73 -17.04 30.77 -45.46
N GLU A 74 -15.76 30.95 -45.81
CA GLU A 74 -14.72 29.95 -45.59
C GLU A 74 -14.64 29.51 -44.12
N ASN A 75 -14.66 30.48 -43.19
CA ASN A 75 -14.65 30.17 -41.76
C ASN A 75 -15.92 29.41 -41.32
N GLN A 76 -17.10 29.71 -41.87
CA GLN A 76 -18.34 28.99 -41.57
C GLN A 76 -18.31 27.55 -42.10
N VAL A 77 -17.76 27.36 -43.30
CA VAL A 77 -17.55 26.02 -43.89
C VAL A 77 -16.61 25.19 -43.02
N ILE A 78 -15.52 25.78 -42.50
CA ILE A 78 -14.62 25.09 -41.56
C ILE A 78 -15.37 24.70 -40.28
N LEU A 79 -16.08 25.63 -39.64
CA LEU A 79 -16.83 25.38 -38.41
C LEU A 79 -17.90 24.29 -38.56
N ARG A 80 -18.48 24.14 -39.76
CA ARG A 80 -19.52 23.13 -40.02
C ARG A 80 -18.97 21.73 -40.30
N ASN A 81 -17.82 21.65 -40.97
CA ASN A 81 -17.34 20.40 -41.55
C ASN A 81 -16.16 19.77 -40.82
N GLN A 82 -15.39 20.56 -40.08
CA GLN A 82 -14.22 20.04 -39.36
C GLN A 82 -14.60 19.59 -37.96
N THR A 83 -14.52 18.28 -37.72
CA THR A 83 -14.92 17.65 -36.46
C THR A 83 -13.75 17.42 -35.50
N ILE A 84 -12.53 17.48 -35.99
CA ILE A 84 -11.30 17.28 -35.21
C ILE A 84 -10.69 18.66 -34.91
N PRO A 85 -10.34 18.98 -33.64
CA PRO A 85 -9.76 20.27 -33.29
C PRO A 85 -8.47 20.57 -34.07
N PHE A 86 -7.58 19.58 -34.22
CA PHE A 86 -6.32 19.74 -34.94
C PHE A 86 -6.51 20.14 -36.40
N ASP A 87 -7.35 19.41 -37.13
CA ASP A 87 -7.67 19.72 -38.53
C ASP A 87 -8.30 21.11 -38.66
N SER A 88 -9.20 21.47 -37.73
CA SER A 88 -9.83 22.79 -37.72
C SER A 88 -8.81 23.91 -37.55
N ALA A 89 -7.86 23.76 -36.63
CA ALA A 89 -6.79 24.73 -36.40
C ALA A 89 -5.90 24.88 -37.65
N LEU A 90 -5.53 23.77 -38.29
CA LEU A 90 -4.76 23.77 -39.53
C LEU A 90 -5.51 24.47 -40.67
N GLU A 91 -6.80 24.19 -40.86
CA GLU A 91 -7.62 24.83 -41.90
C GLU A 91 -7.77 26.34 -41.67
N PHE A 92 -8.01 26.78 -40.42
CA PHE A 92 -7.99 28.21 -40.11
C PHE A 92 -6.61 28.84 -40.37
N GLY A 93 -5.52 28.11 -40.08
CA GLY A 93 -4.16 28.54 -40.40
C GLY A 93 -3.91 28.71 -41.89
N LYS A 94 -4.39 27.76 -42.72
CA LYS A 94 -4.31 27.84 -44.19
C LYS A 94 -5.06 29.04 -44.73
N VAL A 95 -6.29 29.28 -44.27
CA VAL A 95 -7.08 30.47 -44.63
C VAL A 95 -6.34 31.74 -44.20
N ALA A 96 -5.90 31.83 -42.95
CA ALA A 96 -5.16 32.99 -42.46
C ALA A 96 -3.89 33.29 -43.30
N TRP A 97 -3.16 32.25 -43.70
CA TRP A 97 -1.97 32.36 -44.54
C TRP A 97 -2.29 32.79 -45.97
N ALA A 98 -3.31 32.21 -46.59
CA ALA A 98 -3.73 32.54 -47.95
C ALA A 98 -4.14 34.02 -48.05
N TRP A 99 -4.84 34.54 -47.04
CA TRP A 99 -5.30 35.91 -47.00
C TRP A 99 -4.27 36.91 -46.44
N ARG A 100 -3.04 36.48 -46.07
CA ARG A 100 -2.06 37.33 -45.34
C ARG A 100 -1.58 38.58 -46.09
N LYS A 101 -1.64 38.58 -47.41
CA LYS A 101 -1.26 39.71 -48.28
C LYS A 101 -2.46 40.41 -48.90
N SER A 102 -3.68 39.94 -48.63
CA SER A 102 -4.89 40.51 -49.20
C SER A 102 -5.31 41.76 -48.45
N ARG A 103 -5.67 42.82 -49.19
CA ARG A 103 -6.26 44.05 -48.62
C ARG A 103 -7.70 43.88 -48.14
N PHE A 104 -8.34 42.78 -48.51
CA PHE A 104 -9.75 42.50 -48.24
C PHE A 104 -9.95 41.48 -47.12
N GLY A 105 -8.93 40.68 -46.81
CA GLY A 105 -8.98 39.68 -45.73
C GLY A 105 -8.49 40.24 -44.40
N SER A 106 -9.12 39.82 -43.31
CA SER A 106 -8.69 40.12 -41.94
C SER A 106 -8.10 38.88 -41.29
N VAL A 107 -6.76 38.75 -41.31
CA VAL A 107 -6.03 37.63 -40.70
C VAL A 107 -6.39 37.47 -39.22
N GLY A 108 -6.51 38.58 -38.48
CA GLY A 108 -6.85 38.56 -37.05
C GLY A 108 -8.21 37.92 -36.73
N LYS A 109 -9.21 38.05 -37.63
CA LYS A 109 -10.55 37.45 -37.43
C LYS A 109 -10.53 35.93 -37.57
N THR A 110 -9.74 35.39 -38.50
CA THR A 110 -9.55 33.94 -38.63
C THR A 110 -8.65 33.39 -37.53
N LEU A 111 -7.59 34.13 -37.16
CA LEU A 111 -6.70 33.72 -36.08
C LEU A 111 -7.42 33.66 -34.72
N SER A 112 -8.36 34.58 -34.46
CA SER A 112 -9.20 34.54 -33.26
C SER A 112 -10.09 33.28 -33.19
N LEU A 113 -10.52 32.73 -34.33
CA LEU A 113 -11.26 31.47 -34.38
C LEU A 113 -10.36 30.25 -34.14
N MET A 114 -9.10 30.31 -34.60
CA MET A 114 -8.11 29.26 -34.40
C MET A 114 -7.76 29.03 -32.91
N ILE A 115 -7.93 30.04 -32.05
CA ILE A 115 -7.67 29.93 -30.60
C ILE A 115 -8.52 28.83 -29.95
N TRP A 116 -9.81 28.72 -30.32
CA TRP A 116 -10.72 27.75 -29.72
C TRP A 116 -10.29 26.28 -29.89
N PRO A 117 -10.06 25.77 -31.13
CA PRO A 117 -9.62 24.39 -31.31
C PRO A 117 -8.23 24.14 -30.73
N LEU A 118 -7.32 25.13 -30.74
CA LEU A 118 -6.01 25.02 -30.09
C LEU A 118 -6.13 24.87 -28.57
N CYS A 119 -6.96 25.70 -27.91
CA CYS A 119 -7.19 25.61 -26.47
C CYS A 119 -7.78 24.26 -26.08
N ILE A 120 -8.76 23.76 -26.84
CA ILE A 120 -9.37 22.43 -26.59
C ILE A 120 -8.33 21.33 -26.80
N MET A 121 -7.56 21.38 -27.89
CA MET A 121 -6.52 20.41 -28.16
C MET A 121 -5.50 20.35 -27.01
N VAL A 122 -4.93 21.49 -26.61
CA VAL A 122 -3.95 21.54 -25.52
C VAL A 122 -4.57 21.06 -24.22
N ALA A 123 -5.76 21.55 -23.85
CA ALA A 123 -6.43 21.17 -22.61
C ALA A 123 -6.74 19.67 -22.55
N PHE A 124 -7.24 19.07 -23.63
CA PHE A 124 -7.60 17.65 -23.65
C PHE A 124 -6.41 16.72 -23.87
N SER A 125 -5.35 17.16 -24.55
CA SER A 125 -4.07 16.44 -24.57
C SER A 125 -3.45 16.38 -23.18
N VAL A 126 -3.45 17.50 -22.45
CA VAL A 126 -3.00 17.52 -21.06
C VAL A 126 -3.91 16.65 -20.19
N ALA A 127 -5.23 16.77 -20.31
CA ALA A 127 -6.17 15.96 -19.54
C ALA A 127 -6.02 14.45 -19.82
N SER A 128 -5.73 14.06 -21.07
CA SER A 128 -5.48 12.67 -21.47
C SER A 128 -4.21 12.09 -20.82
N ILE A 129 -3.14 12.89 -20.70
CA ILE A 129 -1.96 12.50 -19.93
C ILE A 129 -2.30 12.39 -18.43
N TYR A 130 -3.05 13.37 -17.91
CA TYR A 130 -3.45 13.40 -16.51
C TYR A 130 -4.50 12.34 -16.14
N SER A 131 -5.21 11.73 -17.08
CA SER A 131 -6.15 10.64 -16.76
C SER A 131 -5.42 9.41 -16.18
N ALA A 132 -4.12 9.25 -16.47
CA ALA A 132 -3.29 8.26 -15.81
C ALA A 132 -3.18 8.52 -14.29
N LYS A 133 -3.31 9.76 -13.80
CA LYS A 133 -3.32 10.06 -12.34
C LYS A 133 -4.60 9.60 -11.62
N VAL A 134 -5.62 9.13 -12.35
CA VAL A 134 -6.76 8.44 -11.72
C VAL A 134 -6.33 7.07 -11.19
N SER A 135 -5.33 6.46 -11.83
CA SER A 135 -4.52 5.45 -11.14
C SER A 135 -3.69 6.18 -10.11
N ARG A 136 -3.78 5.74 -8.85
CA ARG A 136 -2.81 6.19 -7.86
C ARG A 136 -1.46 5.59 -8.31
N PRO A 137 -0.42 6.40 -8.57
CA PRO A 137 0.89 5.87 -8.98
C PRO A 137 1.38 4.85 -7.96
N ALA A 138 2.12 3.80 -8.36
CA ALA A 138 2.55 2.73 -7.44
C ALA A 138 3.23 3.25 -6.14
N TYR A 139 3.90 4.41 -6.20
CA TYR A 139 4.53 5.06 -5.04
C TYR A 139 3.57 5.83 -4.11
N GLU A 140 2.45 6.34 -4.62
CA GLU A 140 1.37 7.00 -3.85
C GLU A 140 0.27 6.00 -3.45
N ALA A 141 0.06 4.96 -4.26
CA ALA A 141 -0.83 3.81 -4.07
C ALA A 141 -0.14 2.69 -3.28
N ASN A 142 0.64 3.06 -2.27
CA ASN A 142 1.42 2.10 -1.48
C ASN A 142 0.53 1.23 -0.57
N ARG A 143 -0.78 1.16 -0.83
CA ARG A 143 -1.75 0.42 -0.03
C ARG A 143 -2.68 -0.34 -0.95
N ILE A 144 -2.60 -1.67 -0.91
CA ILE A 144 -3.52 -2.60 -1.55
C ILE A 144 -4.18 -3.44 -0.47
N LEU A 145 -5.43 -3.82 -0.69
CA LEU A 145 -6.10 -4.78 0.18
C LEU A 145 -5.55 -6.18 -0.11
N LEU A 146 -5.12 -6.89 0.93
CA LEU A 146 -4.68 -8.27 0.82
C LEU A 146 -5.91 -9.17 0.69
N THR A 147 -5.86 -10.12 -0.25
CA THR A 147 -6.83 -11.23 -0.29
C THR A 147 -6.67 -12.08 0.94
N SER A 148 -7.76 -12.63 1.45
CA SER A 148 -7.74 -13.64 2.52
C SER A 148 -8.08 -15.01 1.96
N SER A 149 -7.24 -16.01 2.22
CA SER A 149 -7.58 -17.42 2.01
C SER A 149 -7.77 -18.15 3.32
N GLU A 150 -6.78 -18.06 4.21
CA GLU A 150 -6.70 -18.78 5.49
C GLU A 150 -6.26 -17.80 6.55
N CYS A 151 -7.23 -17.17 7.22
CA CYS A 151 -6.93 -16.17 8.23
C CYS A 151 -6.94 -16.73 9.64
N GLY A 152 -6.10 -16.17 10.49
CA GLY A 152 -6.11 -16.49 11.90
C GLY A 152 -4.90 -15.99 12.67
N LEU A 153 -4.94 -16.27 13.97
CA LEU A 153 -3.93 -15.86 14.93
C LEU A 153 -2.88 -16.96 15.11
N VAL A 154 -1.60 -16.61 15.24
CA VAL A 154 -0.54 -17.58 15.54
C VAL A 154 -0.64 -18.01 17.00
N MET A 155 -1.56 -18.94 17.22
CA MET A 155 -1.85 -19.57 18.50
C MET A 155 -2.05 -21.06 18.20
N PRO A 156 -0.99 -21.87 18.23
CA PRO A 156 -1.10 -23.29 17.95
C PRO A 156 -1.92 -23.98 19.05
N SER A 157 -2.81 -24.88 18.65
CA SER A 157 -3.69 -25.59 19.60
C SER A 157 -2.88 -26.46 20.56
N LEU A 158 -3.37 -26.65 21.80
CA LEU A 158 -2.69 -27.51 22.78
C LEU A 158 -2.50 -28.94 22.26
N THR A 159 -3.46 -29.47 21.50
CA THR A 159 -3.38 -30.79 20.86
C THR A 159 -2.24 -30.84 19.84
N SER A 160 -2.06 -29.80 19.03
CA SER A 160 -0.96 -29.72 18.06
C SER A 160 0.42 -29.73 18.74
N GLN A 161 0.52 -29.15 19.94
CA GLN A 161 1.75 -29.04 20.73
C GLN A 161 2.09 -30.30 21.56
N GLN A 162 1.19 -31.29 21.62
CA GLN A 162 1.46 -32.54 22.35
C GLN A 162 2.52 -33.39 21.65
N SER A 163 2.52 -33.42 20.31
CA SER A 163 3.53 -34.17 19.54
C SER A 163 4.88 -33.45 19.54
N VAL A 164 5.98 -34.22 19.49
CA VAL A 164 7.33 -33.66 19.34
C VAL A 164 7.44 -32.89 18.03
N MET A 165 6.93 -33.47 16.93
CA MET A 165 6.96 -32.85 15.61
C MET A 165 6.23 -31.51 15.58
N GLY A 166 5.01 -31.42 16.11
CA GLY A 166 4.26 -30.18 16.11
C GLY A 166 4.92 -29.06 16.92
N ARG A 167 5.61 -29.40 18.03
CA ARG A 167 6.46 -28.42 18.74
C ARG A 167 7.64 -27.95 17.91
N LEU A 168 8.32 -28.87 17.22
CA LEU A 168 9.46 -28.52 16.37
C LEU A 168 9.04 -27.62 15.21
N GLU A 169 7.99 -27.99 14.47
CA GLU A 169 7.54 -27.18 13.33
C GLU A 169 7.02 -25.80 13.77
N THR A 170 6.40 -25.71 14.96
CA THR A 170 6.00 -24.43 15.56
C THR A 170 7.22 -23.57 15.86
N GLN A 171 8.24 -24.17 16.45
CA GLN A 171 9.49 -23.48 16.73
C GLN A 171 10.18 -23.05 15.43
N GLU A 172 10.16 -23.88 14.39
CA GLU A 172 10.70 -23.54 13.07
C GLU A 172 9.97 -22.33 12.46
N LYS A 173 8.64 -22.26 12.57
CA LYS A 173 7.85 -21.09 12.17
C LYS A 173 8.29 -19.83 12.91
N TYR A 174 8.40 -19.87 14.23
CA TYR A 174 8.87 -18.72 15.04
C TYR A 174 10.29 -18.30 14.67
N VAL A 175 11.21 -19.26 14.49
CA VAL A 175 12.59 -18.99 14.07
C VAL A 175 12.61 -18.33 12.69
N GLN A 176 11.79 -18.81 11.74
CA GLN A 176 11.71 -18.27 10.39
C GLN A 176 11.17 -16.83 10.39
N ASP A 177 10.05 -16.59 11.07
CA ASP A 177 9.46 -15.26 11.19
C ASP A 177 10.43 -14.28 11.87
N MET A 178 11.11 -14.72 12.93
CA MET A 178 12.06 -13.88 13.65
C MET A 178 13.31 -13.56 12.82
N ARG A 179 13.83 -14.53 12.04
CA ARG A 179 14.93 -14.28 11.09
C ARG A 179 14.54 -13.26 10.04
N GLN A 180 13.34 -13.38 9.46
CA GLN A 180 12.83 -12.40 8.50
C GLN A 180 12.69 -11.01 9.14
N SER A 181 12.13 -10.96 10.34
CA SER A 181 11.89 -9.71 11.08
C SER A 181 13.19 -9.00 11.46
N ARG A 182 14.20 -9.75 11.89
CA ARG A 182 15.54 -9.21 12.16
C ARG A 182 16.18 -8.63 10.90
N ALA A 183 16.16 -9.39 9.80
CA ALA A 183 16.70 -8.92 8.52
C ALA A 183 15.99 -7.63 8.05
N TYR A 184 14.68 -7.53 8.27
CA TYR A 184 13.92 -6.32 8.01
C TYR A 184 14.33 -5.17 8.94
N ALA A 185 14.45 -5.41 10.24
CA ALA A 185 14.88 -4.40 11.21
C ALA A 185 16.26 -3.83 10.85
N GLU A 186 17.25 -4.69 10.59
CA GLU A 186 18.61 -4.29 10.21
C GLU A 186 18.64 -3.47 8.91
N ALA A 187 17.77 -3.80 7.94
CA ALA A 187 17.73 -3.09 6.65
C ALA A 187 16.89 -1.81 6.68
N CYS A 188 15.85 -1.73 7.52
CA CYS A 188 14.74 -0.79 7.35
C CYS A 188 14.48 0.12 8.56
N TYR A 189 14.96 -0.26 9.76
CA TYR A 189 14.83 0.59 10.95
C TYR A 189 15.96 1.63 11.06
N HIS A 190 16.98 1.55 10.20
CA HIS A 190 18.11 2.49 10.13
C HIS A 190 18.00 3.43 8.91
N GLY A 191 18.18 4.74 9.10
CA GLY A 191 18.12 5.77 8.04
C GLY A 191 16.71 6.31 7.74
N GLU A 192 16.62 7.29 6.82
CA GLU A 192 15.35 7.93 6.41
C GLU A 192 14.70 7.27 5.19
N SER A 193 15.49 6.59 4.36
CA SER A 193 15.05 5.90 3.15
C SER A 193 15.66 4.51 3.09
N GLY A 194 14.83 3.48 3.26
CA GLY A 194 15.24 2.08 3.18
C GLY A 194 15.30 1.57 1.72
N PRO A 195 16.01 0.46 1.45
CA PRO A 195 15.92 -0.25 0.17
C PRO A 195 14.48 -0.62 -0.21
N ALA A 196 14.22 -0.95 -1.48
CA ALA A 196 12.89 -1.43 -1.93
C ALA A 196 12.37 -2.66 -1.14
N ALA A 197 13.26 -3.42 -0.50
CA ALA A 197 12.91 -4.50 0.43
C ALA A 197 12.12 -4.03 1.67
N CYS A 198 12.15 -2.74 1.97
CA CYS A 198 11.46 -2.14 3.12
C CYS A 198 9.98 -1.82 2.86
N ASP A 199 9.48 -2.04 1.64
CA ASP A 199 8.08 -1.87 1.28
C ASP A 199 7.21 -3.10 1.57
N ALA A 200 7.55 -3.90 2.58
CA ALA A 200 6.79 -5.11 2.93
C ALA A 200 5.51 -4.83 3.75
N PHE A 201 5.50 -3.76 4.56
CA PHE A 201 4.44 -3.48 5.54
C PHE A 201 3.73 -2.15 5.28
N ALA A 202 2.59 -1.89 5.93
CA ALA A 202 1.82 -0.67 5.73
C ALA A 202 2.63 0.61 6.04
N ALA A 203 3.39 0.60 7.12
CA ALA A 203 4.40 1.60 7.45
C ALA A 203 5.81 1.01 7.31
N LEU A 204 6.77 1.85 6.91
CA LEU A 204 8.18 1.48 6.75
C LEU A 204 8.79 0.97 8.06
N ARG A 205 8.43 1.62 9.16
CA ARG A 205 8.81 1.25 10.52
C ARG A 205 7.78 1.80 11.50
N LEU A 206 7.71 1.19 12.67
CA LEU A 206 6.96 1.76 13.79
C LEU A 206 7.88 2.77 14.50
N PRO A 207 7.50 4.05 14.59
CA PRO A 207 8.33 5.05 15.25
C PRO A 207 8.33 4.80 16.76
N PHE A 208 9.47 5.11 17.40
CA PHE A 208 9.62 5.07 18.85
C PHE A 208 10.69 6.06 19.31
N GLU A 209 10.58 6.48 20.56
CA GLU A 209 11.56 7.30 21.26
C GLU A 209 12.40 6.42 22.20
N VAL A 210 13.64 6.86 22.44
CA VAL A 210 14.60 6.19 23.33
C VAL A 210 14.94 7.14 24.46
N ASP A 211 14.75 6.67 25.69
CA ASP A 211 15.10 7.37 26.92
C ASP A 211 16.14 6.55 27.68
N GLU A 212 17.41 6.97 27.61
CA GLU A 212 18.56 6.29 28.21
C GLU A 212 18.77 6.62 29.70
N GLN A 213 17.90 7.44 30.29
CA GLN A 213 17.94 7.82 31.71
C GLN A 213 16.62 7.49 32.40
N ALA A 214 15.97 6.42 31.95
CA ALA A 214 14.66 6.02 32.45
C ALA A 214 14.75 5.49 33.89
N ALA A 215 13.67 5.72 34.65
CA ALA A 215 13.52 5.14 35.97
C ALA A 215 13.49 3.61 35.89
N CYS A 216 14.28 2.95 36.72
CA CYS A 216 14.43 1.52 36.68
C CYS A 216 13.28 0.80 37.43
N PRO A 217 12.59 -0.16 36.80
CA PRO A 217 11.43 -0.81 37.40
C PRO A 217 11.79 -1.92 38.41
N PHE A 218 13.07 -2.29 38.53
CA PHE A 218 13.54 -3.42 39.37
C PHE A 218 14.09 -2.98 40.74
N GLY A 219 13.80 -1.75 41.16
CA GLY A 219 14.23 -1.20 42.45
C GLY A 219 15.75 -1.19 42.62
N GLU A 220 16.24 -1.66 43.76
CA GLU A 220 17.67 -1.72 44.08
C GLU A 220 18.43 -2.78 43.25
N ARG A 221 17.75 -3.59 42.42
CA ARG A 221 18.40 -4.59 41.56
C ARG A 221 19.01 -3.97 40.31
N CYS A 222 18.91 -2.67 40.08
CA CYS A 222 19.43 -2.03 38.88
C CYS A 222 20.91 -1.67 39.06
N LEU A 223 21.79 -2.31 38.31
CA LEU A 223 23.24 -2.17 38.46
C LEU A 223 23.71 -0.72 38.27
N LEU A 224 23.04 0.03 37.39
CA LEU A 224 23.35 1.42 37.07
C LEU A 224 22.58 2.44 37.94
N GLY A 225 21.89 1.98 38.99
CA GLY A 225 21.09 2.80 39.89
C GLY A 225 19.67 3.11 39.38
N SER A 226 18.99 4.02 40.07
CA SER A 226 17.54 4.27 39.89
C SER A 226 17.16 4.87 38.55
N ASN A 227 18.06 5.61 37.89
CA ASN A 227 17.85 6.19 36.55
C ASN A 227 18.78 5.57 35.49
N GLY A 228 19.23 4.34 35.74
CA GLY A 228 20.18 3.62 34.90
C GLY A 228 19.52 2.66 33.90
N ALA A 229 18.21 2.76 33.68
CA ALA A 229 17.49 1.93 32.72
C ALA A 229 17.34 2.64 31.37
N VAL A 230 17.12 1.85 30.31
CA VAL A 230 16.73 2.37 28.99
C VAL A 230 15.26 2.04 28.74
N ARG A 231 14.53 3.00 28.18
CA ARG A 231 13.12 2.86 27.84
C ARG A 231 12.88 3.14 26.37
N TYR A 232 12.16 2.23 25.72
CA TYR A 232 11.69 2.35 24.35
C TYR A 232 10.18 2.58 24.35
N ASP A 233 9.73 3.64 23.70
CA ASP A 233 8.32 4.05 23.73
C ASP A 233 7.83 4.40 22.33
N THR A 234 6.85 3.65 21.81
CA THR A 234 6.30 3.93 20.48
C THR A 234 5.46 5.21 20.42
N GLY A 235 5.08 5.77 21.57
CA GLY A 235 3.96 6.70 21.64
C GLY A 235 2.66 6.04 21.18
N ARG A 236 1.63 6.85 20.92
CA ARG A 236 0.34 6.37 20.41
C ARG A 236 0.41 6.21 18.88
N LEU A 237 0.20 4.98 18.41
CA LEU A 237 0.18 4.61 17.00
C LEU A 237 -1.20 4.15 16.56
N ASP A 238 -1.74 4.74 15.50
CA ASP A 238 -3.02 4.34 14.89
C ASP A 238 -2.89 3.00 14.15
N SER A 239 -3.76 2.04 14.48
CA SER A 239 -3.75 0.67 13.93
C SER A 239 -3.94 0.64 12.41
N HIS A 240 -4.66 1.61 11.84
CA HIS A 240 -4.91 1.70 10.41
C HIS A 240 -3.68 2.21 9.65
N THR A 241 -3.01 3.23 10.17
CA THR A 241 -1.89 3.90 9.53
C THR A 241 -0.61 3.09 9.62
N TYR A 242 -0.31 2.54 10.80
CA TYR A 242 0.98 1.89 11.08
C TYR A 242 0.97 0.38 10.85
N LEU A 243 -0.17 -0.27 11.09
CA LEU A 243 -0.30 -1.72 10.94
C LEU A 243 -1.15 -2.13 9.73
N GLY A 244 -1.77 -1.19 9.02
CA GLY A 244 -2.54 -1.46 7.82
C GLY A 244 -3.90 -2.10 8.05
N ILE A 245 -4.45 -2.05 9.27
CA ILE A 245 -5.77 -2.62 9.56
C ILE A 245 -6.84 -1.66 9.02
N ASN A 246 -7.46 -2.02 7.89
CA ASN A 246 -8.48 -1.24 7.20
C ASN A 246 -9.81 -1.24 7.95
N ALA A 247 -9.89 -0.47 9.03
CA ALA A 247 -11.12 -0.17 9.73
C ALA A 247 -11.58 1.27 9.44
N ASN A 248 -12.89 1.48 9.50
CA ASN A 248 -13.47 2.82 9.58
C ASN A 248 -13.03 3.51 10.89
N PRO A 249 -13.11 4.84 11.02
CA PRO A 249 -12.64 5.54 12.23
C PRO A 249 -13.22 5.00 13.55
N ALA A 250 -14.49 4.58 13.56
CA ALA A 250 -15.14 4.00 14.74
C ALA A 250 -14.58 2.62 15.15
N GLY A 251 -13.99 1.88 14.21
CA GLY A 251 -13.40 0.56 14.44
C GLY A 251 -11.88 0.58 14.66
N ARG A 252 -11.24 1.75 14.63
CA ARG A 252 -9.80 1.91 14.85
C ARG A 252 -9.46 2.03 16.32
N ILE A 253 -8.21 1.68 16.62
CA ILE A 253 -7.60 1.88 17.94
C ILE A 253 -6.23 2.53 17.78
N ASP A 254 -5.83 3.27 18.81
CA ASP A 254 -4.45 3.63 19.02
C ASP A 254 -3.82 2.62 19.98
N PHE A 255 -2.59 2.21 19.70
CA PHE A 255 -1.82 1.35 20.59
C PHE A 255 -0.49 2.01 20.95
N ARG A 256 0.03 1.71 22.13
CA ARG A 256 1.35 2.14 22.61
C ARG A 256 2.05 0.96 23.25
N ILE A 257 3.30 0.75 22.87
CA ILE A 257 4.18 -0.28 23.41
C ILE A 257 5.31 0.42 24.16
N LEU A 258 5.57 -0.08 25.36
CA LEU A 258 6.65 0.39 26.23
C LEU A 258 7.50 -0.81 26.65
N SER A 259 8.82 -0.70 26.49
CA SER A 259 9.77 -1.68 27.02
C SER A 259 10.85 -0.96 27.82
N THR A 260 11.01 -1.33 29.09
CA THR A 260 12.04 -0.74 29.97
C THR A 260 13.02 -1.82 30.39
N CYS A 261 14.29 -1.66 30.03
CA CYS A 261 15.34 -2.64 30.25
C CYS A 261 16.46 -2.11 31.15
N SER A 262 17.04 -2.97 31.97
CA SER A 262 18.22 -2.65 32.80
C SER A 262 19.10 -3.88 33.01
N VAL A 263 20.40 -3.65 33.12
CA VAL A 263 21.34 -4.65 33.67
C VAL A 263 21.09 -4.78 35.16
N LEU A 264 21.06 -6.02 35.66
CA LEU A 264 20.76 -6.32 37.05
C LEU A 264 22.03 -6.52 37.88
N ASP A 265 22.00 -6.03 39.11
CA ASP A 265 22.90 -6.44 40.18
C ASP A 265 22.35 -7.70 40.86
N ILE A 266 23.12 -8.77 40.79
CA ILE A 266 22.75 -10.11 41.27
C ILE A 266 23.88 -10.77 42.07
N GLU A 267 24.88 -9.99 42.50
CA GLU A 267 26.06 -10.54 43.17
C GLU A 267 25.70 -11.26 44.48
N ASP A 268 24.70 -10.75 45.21
CA ASP A 268 24.13 -11.36 46.42
C ASP A 268 23.24 -12.59 46.13
N LEU A 269 22.78 -12.74 44.89
CA LEU A 269 21.90 -13.82 44.43
C LEU A 269 22.64 -14.86 43.57
N ARG A 270 23.96 -14.86 43.62
CA ARG A 270 24.82 -15.76 42.86
C ARG A 270 25.68 -16.61 43.77
N THR A 271 25.76 -17.91 43.46
CA THR A 271 26.68 -18.82 44.14
C THR A 271 27.61 -19.48 43.13
N VAL A 272 28.89 -19.54 43.44
CA VAL A 272 29.90 -20.25 42.65
C VAL A 272 30.42 -21.41 43.47
N PHE A 273 30.38 -22.61 42.91
CA PHE A 273 30.90 -23.83 43.54
C PHE A 273 31.61 -24.67 42.49
N THR A 274 32.39 -25.64 42.95
CA THR A 274 33.13 -26.55 42.08
C THR A 274 32.41 -27.89 42.00
N GLU A 275 32.13 -28.35 40.78
CA GLU A 275 31.47 -29.63 40.50
C GLU A 275 32.45 -30.61 39.86
N GLU A 276 32.43 -31.87 40.30
CA GLU A 276 33.26 -32.96 39.79
C GLU A 276 32.42 -33.81 38.82
N LEU A 277 32.73 -33.77 37.52
CA LEU A 277 31.94 -34.47 36.49
C LEU A 277 32.55 -35.82 36.10
N THR A 278 33.87 -35.91 36.11
CA THR A 278 34.69 -37.11 35.95
C THR A 278 35.78 -37.03 37.01
N GLN A 279 36.25 -38.16 37.56
CA GLN A 279 37.21 -38.26 38.69
C GLN A 279 38.59 -37.58 38.48
N GLN A 280 38.71 -36.67 37.52
CA GLN A 280 39.94 -36.02 37.07
C GLN A 280 39.76 -34.52 36.75
N GLN A 281 38.54 -33.97 36.65
CA GLN A 281 38.37 -32.56 36.25
C GLN A 281 37.26 -31.84 37.04
N LEU A 282 37.70 -30.79 37.75
CA LEU A 282 36.88 -29.89 38.55
C LEU A 282 36.49 -28.66 37.73
N TRP A 283 35.20 -28.31 37.74
CA TRP A 283 34.67 -27.17 37.01
C TRP A 283 33.98 -26.19 37.94
N ASN A 284 34.21 -24.89 37.74
CA ASN A 284 33.43 -23.88 38.43
C ASN A 284 32.05 -23.76 37.77
N VAL A 285 31.03 -23.77 38.61
CA VAL A 285 29.64 -23.65 38.24
C VAL A 285 29.05 -22.48 39.01
N SER A 286 28.40 -21.57 38.29
CA SER A 286 27.70 -20.42 38.84
C SER A 286 26.19 -20.61 38.73
N ARG A 287 25.47 -20.47 39.84
CA ARG A 287 24.01 -20.48 39.89
C ARG A 287 23.47 -19.10 40.24
N ALA A 288 22.39 -18.69 39.58
CA ALA A 288 21.64 -17.48 39.90
C ALA A 288 20.27 -17.81 40.49
N TYR A 289 19.91 -17.14 41.59
CA TYR A 289 18.66 -17.34 42.34
C TYR A 289 17.71 -16.16 42.16
N LEU A 290 17.30 -15.90 40.91
CA LEU A 290 16.26 -14.92 40.58
C LEU A 290 14.85 -15.50 40.69
N GLY A 291 14.73 -16.64 41.37
CA GLY A 291 13.50 -17.35 41.67
C GLY A 291 13.44 -18.78 41.10
N PRO A 292 12.62 -19.66 41.69
CA PRO A 292 12.64 -21.09 41.38
C PRO A 292 11.99 -21.39 40.01
N VAL A 293 12.43 -22.49 39.41
CA VAL A 293 11.79 -23.12 38.25
C VAL A 293 11.00 -24.32 38.76
N LYS A 294 9.67 -24.22 38.78
CA LYS A 294 8.79 -25.17 39.46
C LYS A 294 9.02 -26.62 38.96
N GLY A 295 9.31 -27.52 39.88
CA GLY A 295 9.53 -28.94 39.59
C GLY A 295 10.86 -29.25 38.88
N VAL A 296 11.75 -28.26 38.74
CA VAL A 296 13.06 -28.40 38.11
C VAL A 296 14.18 -28.04 39.08
N SER A 297 14.16 -26.83 39.63
CA SER A 297 15.24 -26.31 40.48
C SER A 297 14.80 -25.14 41.35
N ASP A 298 15.50 -24.96 42.48
CA ASP A 298 15.33 -23.77 43.35
C ASP A 298 16.11 -22.55 42.85
N TRP A 299 17.01 -22.74 41.88
CA TRP A 299 17.73 -21.68 41.16
C TRP A 299 17.10 -21.45 39.77
N THR A 300 17.32 -20.25 39.22
CA THR A 300 16.81 -19.85 37.89
C THR A 300 17.71 -20.37 36.77
N TYR A 301 19.01 -20.11 36.88
CA TYR A 301 19.97 -20.41 35.83
C TYR A 301 21.26 -20.97 36.42
N GLN A 302 21.88 -21.90 35.69
CA GLN A 302 23.18 -22.49 36.02
C GLN A 302 24.08 -22.40 34.79
N HIS A 303 25.32 -21.95 35.00
CA HIS A 303 26.33 -21.84 33.96
C HIS A 303 27.64 -22.47 34.43
N SER A 304 28.35 -23.16 33.54
CA SER A 304 29.61 -23.84 33.85
C SER A 304 30.75 -23.28 33.01
N ASP A 305 31.91 -23.10 33.64
CA ASP A 305 33.15 -22.69 32.98
C ASP A 305 33.64 -23.74 31.95
N MET A 306 33.04 -24.94 31.91
CA MET A 306 33.27 -25.93 30.85
C MET A 306 33.04 -25.34 29.45
N LEU A 307 32.02 -24.48 29.25
CA LEU A 307 31.71 -23.92 27.93
C LEU A 307 32.86 -23.07 27.36
N ARG A 308 33.65 -22.46 28.25
CA ARG A 308 34.88 -21.76 27.86
C ARG A 308 35.93 -22.72 27.31
N MET A 309 36.11 -23.90 27.93
CA MET A 309 37.05 -24.92 27.44
C MET A 309 36.61 -25.57 26.14
N LEU A 310 35.31 -25.59 25.86
CA LEU A 310 34.76 -26.01 24.58
C LEU A 310 34.89 -24.94 23.49
N GLU A 311 35.61 -23.85 23.77
CA GLU A 311 35.78 -22.71 22.87
C GLU A 311 34.42 -22.23 22.35
N GLN A 312 33.42 -22.12 23.22
CA GLN A 312 32.16 -21.49 22.84
C GLN A 312 32.30 -19.96 23.01
N PRO A 313 31.88 -19.16 22.03
CA PRO A 313 31.80 -17.70 22.17
C PRO A 313 30.57 -17.35 23.01
N TYR A 314 29.95 -16.18 22.82
CA TYR A 314 28.77 -15.78 23.59
C TYR A 314 27.67 -16.85 23.66
N SER A 315 27.08 -17.00 24.84
CA SER A 315 25.82 -17.71 25.00
C SER A 315 24.80 -16.85 25.72
N ILE A 316 23.53 -17.04 25.34
CA ILE A 316 22.39 -16.34 25.92
C ILE A 316 21.26 -17.32 26.21
N GLN A 317 20.67 -17.21 27.40
CA GLN A 317 19.48 -17.95 27.78
C GLN A 317 18.49 -17.02 28.45
N SER A 318 17.20 -17.19 28.15
CA SER A 318 16.16 -16.28 28.63
C SER A 318 15.06 -17.01 29.39
N PHE A 319 14.48 -16.32 30.37
CA PHE A 319 13.27 -16.72 31.06
C PHE A 319 12.26 -15.59 30.98
N HIS A 320 10.98 -15.92 31.08
CA HIS A 320 9.92 -14.92 31.08
C HIS A 320 8.85 -15.28 32.10
N GLN A 321 8.15 -14.26 32.56
CA GLN A 321 6.94 -14.38 33.36
C GLN A 321 5.93 -13.39 32.78
N THR A 322 4.80 -13.90 32.29
CA THR A 322 3.66 -13.03 31.95
C THR A 322 2.94 -12.63 33.23
N ASP A 323 2.39 -11.43 33.28
CA ASP A 323 1.61 -10.91 34.40
C ASP A 323 0.23 -11.59 34.50
N ARG A 324 0.21 -12.92 34.53
CA ARG A 324 -1.00 -13.68 34.84
C ARG A 324 -1.26 -13.50 36.33
N THR A 325 -2.31 -12.75 36.65
CA THR A 325 -2.99 -12.92 37.94
C THR A 325 -3.31 -14.41 38.09
N PRO A 326 -2.80 -15.11 39.12
CA PRO A 326 -3.31 -16.43 39.43
C PRO A 326 -4.79 -16.24 39.72
N ASP A 327 -5.67 -16.67 38.81
CA ASP A 327 -7.08 -16.77 39.14
C ASP A 327 -7.15 -17.58 40.43
N VAL A 328 -7.75 -16.99 41.47
CA VAL A 328 -7.82 -17.58 42.82
C VAL A 328 -8.55 -18.94 42.80
N ASN A 329 -9.23 -19.26 41.69
CA ASN A 329 -9.88 -20.53 41.39
C ASN A 329 -9.21 -21.36 40.28
N ASP A 330 -8.10 -20.93 39.68
CA ASP A 330 -7.38 -21.76 38.71
C ASP A 330 -6.48 -22.75 39.44
N SER A 331 -7.09 -23.86 39.84
CA SER A 331 -6.40 -25.05 40.35
C SER A 331 -5.54 -25.75 39.29
N ARG A 332 -5.35 -25.16 38.09
CA ARG A 332 -4.32 -25.62 37.16
C ARG A 332 -2.97 -25.29 37.77
N GLU A 333 -2.40 -26.28 38.44
CA GLU A 333 -1.00 -26.28 38.84
C GLU A 333 -0.15 -25.72 37.69
N SER A 334 0.51 -24.57 37.92
CA SER A 334 1.45 -24.02 36.93
C SER A 334 2.35 -25.15 36.43
N SER A 335 2.50 -25.29 35.12
CA SER A 335 3.19 -26.43 34.52
C SER A 335 4.62 -26.58 35.06
N ILE A 336 5.11 -27.81 35.15
CA ILE A 336 6.53 -28.09 35.43
C ILE A 336 7.38 -27.27 34.47
N GLY A 337 8.43 -26.62 34.98
CA GLY A 337 9.30 -25.73 34.19
C GLY A 337 8.90 -24.25 34.22
N THR A 338 7.79 -23.87 34.89
CA THR A 338 7.43 -22.44 35.05
C THR A 338 8.41 -21.75 36.00
N TRP A 339 9.11 -20.73 35.52
CA TRP A 339 9.93 -19.85 36.36
C TRP A 339 9.06 -18.87 37.14
N ARG A 340 9.39 -18.61 38.40
CA ARG A 340 8.70 -17.63 39.24
C ARG A 340 9.70 -16.59 39.75
N PRO A 341 9.60 -15.31 39.36
CA PRO A 341 10.57 -14.30 39.76
C PRO A 341 10.50 -13.99 41.27
N ILE A 342 11.64 -13.61 41.84
CA ILE A 342 11.71 -12.97 43.16
C ILE A 342 10.87 -11.69 43.21
N LYS A 343 10.49 -11.26 44.42
CA LYS A 343 9.58 -10.13 44.64
C LYS A 343 10.09 -8.82 44.02
N GLU A 344 11.39 -8.61 44.02
CA GLU A 344 12.05 -7.41 43.50
C GLU A 344 11.97 -7.30 41.98
N LEU A 345 11.76 -8.41 41.27
CA LEU A 345 11.55 -8.43 39.83
C LEU A 345 10.07 -8.44 39.44
N GLN A 346 9.15 -8.51 40.41
CA GLN A 346 7.72 -8.46 40.15
C GLN A 346 7.28 -7.01 39.91
N VAL A 347 7.35 -6.60 38.65
CA VAL A 347 6.85 -5.31 38.19
C VAL A 347 5.33 -5.41 37.99
N GLY A 348 4.55 -4.59 38.69
CA GLY A 348 3.10 -4.61 38.54
C GLY A 348 2.65 -4.17 37.15
N ARG A 349 1.72 -4.91 36.54
CA ARG A 349 1.18 -4.62 35.20
C ARG A 349 2.27 -4.64 34.12
N ALA A 350 3.20 -5.59 34.14
CA ALA A 350 4.19 -5.73 33.08
C ALA A 350 4.57 -7.20 32.87
N ASP A 351 4.80 -7.58 31.61
CA ASP A 351 5.39 -8.88 31.30
C ASP A 351 6.91 -8.77 31.45
N LEU A 352 7.51 -9.71 32.18
CA LEU A 352 8.93 -9.70 32.53
C LEU A 352 9.70 -10.68 31.64
N SER A 353 10.83 -10.24 31.10
CA SER A 353 11.87 -11.10 30.54
C SER A 353 13.19 -10.90 31.26
N VAL A 354 13.94 -11.98 31.45
CA VAL A 354 15.31 -11.95 31.97
C VAL A 354 16.22 -12.73 31.05
N HIS A 355 17.39 -12.17 30.77
CA HIS A 355 18.37 -12.66 29.81
C HIS A 355 19.70 -12.84 30.53
N PHE A 356 20.22 -14.07 30.52
CA PHE A 356 21.52 -14.44 31.06
C PHE A 356 22.53 -14.47 29.91
N ILE A 357 23.50 -13.57 29.94
CA ILE A 357 24.52 -13.44 28.89
C ILE A 357 25.87 -13.86 29.46
N ALA A 358 26.52 -14.81 28.80
CA ALA A 358 27.87 -15.26 29.13
C ALA A 358 28.82 -15.02 27.96
N ALA A 359 29.96 -14.38 28.22
CA ALA A 359 31.00 -14.17 27.20
C ALA A 359 31.87 -15.41 26.94
N ASN A 360 31.83 -16.41 27.83
CA ASN A 360 32.54 -17.68 27.69
C ASN A 360 34.03 -17.50 27.34
N ASN A 361 34.44 -17.88 26.12
CA ASN A 361 35.82 -17.82 25.65
C ASN A 361 36.20 -16.54 24.90
N VAL A 362 35.29 -15.56 24.80
CA VAL A 362 35.59 -14.30 24.11
C VAL A 362 36.68 -13.52 24.85
N THR A 363 37.73 -13.12 24.12
CA THR A 363 38.75 -12.19 24.62
C THR A 363 38.66 -10.85 23.91
N TYR A 364 38.92 -9.78 24.64
CA TYR A 364 38.84 -8.42 24.14
C TYR A 364 40.23 -7.79 24.01
N THR A 365 40.43 -6.99 22.97
CA THR A 365 41.71 -6.29 22.75
C THR A 365 42.02 -5.24 23.82
N ASP A 366 41.00 -4.67 24.47
CA ASP A 366 41.12 -3.65 25.52
C ASP A 366 40.01 -3.84 26.57
N VAL A 367 40.08 -3.09 27.68
CA VAL A 367 39.08 -3.11 28.76
C VAL A 367 37.69 -2.77 28.21
N VAL A 368 36.69 -3.55 28.60
CA VAL A 368 35.28 -3.29 28.30
C VAL A 368 34.59 -2.75 29.54
N THR A 369 34.08 -1.53 29.45
CA THR A 369 33.35 -0.84 30.55
C THR A 369 31.84 -0.99 30.46
N ASP A 370 31.33 -1.61 29.40
CA ASP A 370 29.91 -1.92 29.27
C ASP A 370 29.43 -2.79 30.45
N PRO A 371 28.34 -2.46 31.13
CA PRO A 371 27.88 -3.17 32.33
C PRO A 371 27.47 -4.63 32.08
N LEU A 372 27.00 -4.95 30.88
CA LEU A 372 26.56 -6.30 30.50
C LEU A 372 27.76 -7.17 30.08
N PHE A 373 28.73 -6.58 29.37
CA PHE A 373 29.89 -7.28 28.82
C PHE A 373 31.21 -7.00 29.57
N ALA A 374 31.13 -6.41 30.77
CA ALA A 374 32.26 -5.92 31.55
C ALA A 374 33.45 -6.91 31.57
N ALA A 375 34.61 -6.43 31.11
CA ALA A 375 35.82 -7.21 30.98
C ALA A 375 37.04 -6.36 31.32
N ALA A 376 37.48 -6.44 32.57
CA ALA A 376 38.67 -5.77 33.09
C ALA A 376 39.77 -6.75 33.53
N ARG A 377 39.49 -8.06 33.53
CA ARG A 377 40.47 -9.10 33.89
C ARG A 377 41.48 -9.33 32.77
N GLN A 378 42.69 -8.82 32.95
CA GLN A 378 43.80 -9.02 31.99
C GLN A 378 44.30 -10.47 31.99
N LEU A 379 44.57 -11.01 30.80
CA LEU A 379 45.14 -12.35 30.59
C LEU A 379 46.68 -12.30 30.52
N PRO A 380 47.39 -13.39 30.90
CA PRO A 380 48.86 -13.43 30.91
C PRO A 380 49.52 -13.17 29.54
N TYR A 381 48.83 -13.48 28.45
CA TYR A 381 49.30 -13.34 27.07
C TYR A 381 48.78 -12.06 26.38
N GLY A 382 48.17 -11.14 27.14
CA GLY A 382 47.50 -9.95 26.60
C GLY A 382 46.00 -10.17 26.39
N GLY A 383 45.26 -9.07 26.26
CA GLY A 383 43.80 -9.07 26.15
C GLY A 383 43.08 -9.14 27.50
N TYR A 384 41.77 -8.95 27.45
CA TYR A 384 40.89 -8.88 28.61
C TYR A 384 39.75 -9.88 28.47
N ARG A 385 39.33 -10.47 29.60
CA ARG A 385 38.19 -11.38 29.65
C ARG A 385 37.10 -10.85 30.58
N ALA A 386 35.90 -11.39 30.42
CA ALA A 386 34.76 -11.03 31.24
C ALA A 386 35.04 -11.17 32.75
N ASP A 387 34.51 -10.21 33.50
CA ASP A 387 34.67 -10.15 34.95
C ASP A 387 33.83 -11.20 35.67
N ASN A 388 32.76 -11.69 35.03
CA ASN A 388 31.82 -12.63 35.60
C ASN A 388 31.49 -13.73 34.57
N MET A 389 31.14 -14.93 35.07
CA MET A 389 30.76 -16.05 34.18
C MET A 389 29.54 -15.69 33.33
N PHE A 390 28.59 -14.94 33.90
CA PHE A 390 27.50 -14.31 33.18
C PHE A 390 27.06 -13.03 33.89
N ARG A 391 26.37 -12.17 33.14
CA ARG A 391 25.60 -11.01 33.62
C ARG A 391 24.12 -11.21 33.26
N VAL A 392 23.25 -10.46 33.94
CA VAL A 392 21.81 -10.55 33.74
C VAL A 392 21.24 -9.21 33.33
N LEU A 393 20.38 -9.23 32.34
CA LEU A 393 19.60 -8.09 31.90
C LEU A 393 18.12 -8.45 31.97
N ALA A 394 17.29 -7.52 32.44
CA ALA A 394 15.84 -7.71 32.49
C ALA A 394 15.11 -6.62 31.70
N CYS A 395 13.99 -6.97 31.08
CA CYS A 395 13.08 -6.03 30.43
C CYS A 395 11.66 -6.21 30.96
N ALA A 396 10.97 -5.09 31.16
CA ALA A 396 9.55 -5.04 31.51
C ALA A 396 8.77 -4.46 30.32
N ASP A 397 7.92 -5.30 29.72
CA ASP A 397 7.12 -4.98 28.54
C ASP A 397 5.67 -4.64 28.94
N GLN A 398 5.15 -3.54 28.42
CA GLN A 398 3.79 -3.07 28.68
C GLN A 398 3.13 -2.56 27.39
N MET A 399 1.80 -2.66 27.34
CA MET A 399 1.00 -2.19 26.23
C MET A 399 -0.22 -1.41 26.75
N GLN A 400 -0.60 -0.37 26.02
CA GLN A 400 -1.86 0.36 26.20
C GLN A 400 -2.61 0.39 24.87
N VAL A 401 -3.93 0.25 24.96
CA VAL A 401 -4.85 0.41 23.84
C VAL A 401 -5.86 1.49 24.17
N CYS A 402 -6.14 2.36 23.20
CA CYS A 402 -7.13 3.42 23.30
C CYS A 402 -8.10 3.35 22.11
N ALA A 403 -9.37 3.64 22.35
CA ALA A 403 -10.28 4.00 21.27
C ALA A 403 -9.79 5.29 20.61
N GLN A 404 -9.97 5.42 19.28
CA GLN A 404 -9.41 6.55 18.52
C GLN A 404 -9.91 7.94 18.96
N ASN A 405 -11.08 8.02 19.60
CA ASN A 405 -11.61 9.27 20.15
C ASN A 405 -10.93 9.67 21.49
N GLY A 406 -10.11 8.79 22.07
CA GLY A 406 -9.43 8.99 23.35
C GLY A 406 -10.32 8.78 24.59
N ASP A 407 -11.62 8.54 24.41
CA ASP A 407 -12.61 8.44 25.49
C ASP A 407 -12.46 7.17 26.36
N ALA A 408 -11.88 6.10 25.81
CA ALA A 408 -11.63 4.85 26.50
C ALA A 408 -10.20 4.37 26.24
N CYS A 409 -9.40 4.24 27.30
CA CYS A 409 -8.05 3.70 27.23
C CYS A 409 -7.87 2.64 28.32
N SER A 410 -7.20 1.54 27.98
CA SER A 410 -6.66 0.63 28.99
C SER A 410 -5.54 1.34 29.78
N PRO A 411 -5.25 0.91 31.02
CA PRO A 411 -3.97 1.26 31.63
C PRO A 411 -2.80 0.66 30.82
N MET A 412 -1.59 1.17 31.04
CA MET A 412 -0.38 0.47 30.58
C MET A 412 -0.25 -0.83 31.37
N GLN A 413 -0.24 -1.96 30.67
CA GLN A 413 -0.19 -3.26 31.32
C GLN A 413 0.46 -4.39 30.52
N GLY A 414 0.80 -5.49 31.19
CA GLY A 414 1.25 -6.72 30.55
C GLY A 414 0.15 -7.31 29.65
N LEU A 415 0.56 -8.10 28.65
CA LEU A 415 -0.34 -8.52 27.58
C LEU A 415 -1.45 -9.45 28.07
N SER A 416 -1.14 -10.30 29.06
CA SER A 416 -2.10 -11.25 29.60
C SER A 416 -3.22 -10.60 30.41
N ILE A 417 -2.96 -9.47 31.08
CA ILE A 417 -3.98 -8.65 31.74
C ILE A 417 -4.77 -7.85 30.71
N LEU A 418 -4.10 -7.34 29.67
CA LEU A 418 -4.75 -6.56 28.62
C LEU A 418 -5.91 -7.30 27.97
N GLU A 419 -5.73 -8.56 27.58
CA GLU A 419 -6.81 -9.35 26.97
C GLU A 419 -8.02 -9.51 27.92
N ARG A 420 -7.76 -9.73 29.22
CA ARG A 420 -8.80 -9.86 30.25
C ARG A 420 -9.56 -8.56 30.47
N ASP A 421 -8.84 -7.45 30.60
CA ASP A 421 -9.43 -6.14 30.88
C ASP A 421 -10.23 -5.62 29.68
N LEU A 422 -9.76 -5.87 28.47
CA LEU A 422 -10.49 -5.55 27.26
C LEU A 422 -11.81 -6.33 27.15
N ALA A 423 -11.82 -7.60 27.58
CA ALA A 423 -13.00 -8.45 27.55
C ALA A 423 -14.15 -7.97 28.44
N VAL A 424 -13.86 -7.17 29.47
CA VAL A 424 -14.85 -6.63 30.43
C VAL A 424 -15.06 -5.12 30.27
N SER A 425 -14.40 -4.50 29.30
CA SER A 425 -14.47 -3.06 29.08
C SER A 425 -15.66 -2.68 28.20
N GLU A 426 -16.58 -1.87 28.72
CA GLU A 426 -17.71 -1.29 27.98
C GLU A 426 -17.27 -0.20 26.96
N GLY A 427 -16.02 0.25 27.01
CA GLY A 427 -15.51 1.35 26.17
C GLY A 427 -15.05 0.96 24.75
N PHE A 428 -15.02 -0.33 24.41
CA PHE A 428 -14.53 -0.81 23.11
C PHE A 428 -15.63 -1.54 22.33
N SER A 429 -15.75 -1.26 21.04
CA SER A 429 -16.57 -2.08 20.15
C SER A 429 -15.92 -3.45 19.90
N PRO A 430 -16.69 -4.49 19.50
CA PRO A 430 -16.13 -5.81 19.20
C PRO A 430 -15.00 -5.79 18.15
N ILE A 431 -15.05 -4.86 17.19
CA ILE A 431 -14.00 -4.70 16.16
C ILE A 431 -12.74 -4.06 16.74
N GLN A 432 -12.89 -3.08 17.63
CA GLN A 432 -11.76 -2.49 18.32
C GLN A 432 -11.09 -3.51 19.25
N GLU A 433 -11.90 -4.29 19.98
CA GLU A 433 -11.40 -5.37 20.82
C GLU A 433 -10.67 -6.44 19.98
N ALA A 434 -11.26 -6.90 18.88
CA ALA A 434 -10.61 -7.87 18.00
C ALA A 434 -9.30 -7.34 17.40
N THR A 435 -9.27 -6.04 17.07
CA THR A 435 -8.03 -5.37 16.63
C THR A 435 -7.00 -5.34 17.74
N ALA A 436 -7.39 -5.02 18.97
CA ALA A 436 -6.52 -5.00 20.14
C ALA A 436 -5.93 -6.39 20.44
N VAL A 437 -6.77 -7.44 20.42
CA VAL A 437 -6.33 -8.84 20.62
C VAL A 437 -5.36 -9.28 19.54
N ARG A 438 -5.58 -8.92 18.27
CA ARG A 438 -4.62 -9.19 17.19
C ARG A 438 -3.24 -8.59 17.48
N ILE A 439 -3.20 -7.32 17.91
CA ILE A 439 -1.95 -6.62 18.24
C ILE A 439 -1.31 -7.22 19.48
N ALA A 440 -2.08 -7.54 20.52
CA ALA A 440 -1.57 -8.13 21.75
C ALA A 440 -0.96 -9.53 21.50
N VAL A 441 -1.67 -10.43 20.83
CA VAL A 441 -1.13 -11.77 20.50
C VAL A 441 0.13 -11.66 19.66
N ALA A 442 0.15 -10.77 18.67
CA ALA A 442 1.34 -10.52 17.87
C ALA A 442 2.50 -9.94 18.69
N PHE A 443 2.23 -9.01 19.61
CA PHE A 443 3.26 -8.41 20.46
C PHE A 443 3.84 -9.42 21.46
N GLN A 444 3.05 -10.38 21.95
CA GLN A 444 3.53 -11.46 22.82
C GLN A 444 4.65 -12.28 22.12
N GLN A 445 4.46 -12.56 20.83
CA GLN A 445 5.44 -13.26 19.99
C GLN A 445 6.60 -12.36 19.52
N SER A 446 6.56 -11.08 19.88
CA SER A 446 7.55 -10.05 19.52
C SER A 446 8.30 -9.46 20.72
N SER A 447 8.07 -9.97 21.93
CA SER A 447 8.80 -9.55 23.14
C SER A 447 10.30 -9.84 23.02
N SER A 448 11.10 -9.17 23.84
CA SER A 448 12.54 -9.44 23.95
C SER A 448 12.85 -10.91 24.23
N TYR A 449 12.03 -11.57 25.06
CA TYR A 449 12.09 -13.03 25.28
C TYR A 449 11.96 -13.79 23.96
N SER A 450 10.88 -13.54 23.20
CA SER A 450 10.61 -14.25 21.95
C SER A 450 11.69 -14.02 20.89
N VAL A 451 12.23 -12.79 20.82
CA VAL A 451 13.35 -12.45 19.92
C VAL A 451 14.59 -13.29 20.26
N VAL A 452 14.99 -13.29 21.53
CA VAL A 452 16.20 -13.98 21.98
C VAL A 452 16.06 -15.49 21.90
N THR A 453 14.94 -16.08 22.35
CA THR A 453 14.78 -17.54 22.36
C THR A 453 14.58 -18.14 20.97
N SER A 454 14.08 -17.37 20.01
CA SER A 454 13.90 -17.84 18.63
C SER A 454 15.21 -17.81 17.85
N THR A 455 16.14 -16.91 18.16
CA THR A 455 17.43 -16.81 17.45
C THR A 455 18.63 -16.60 18.39
N PRO A 456 18.87 -17.48 19.39
CA PRO A 456 19.83 -17.22 20.47
C PRO A 456 21.26 -17.06 19.99
N GLN A 457 21.67 -17.79 18.94
CA GLN A 457 23.03 -17.74 18.39
C GLN A 457 23.37 -16.40 17.72
N SER A 458 22.38 -15.72 17.17
CA SER A 458 22.58 -14.42 16.54
C SER A 458 22.05 -13.28 17.38
N ALA A 459 21.28 -13.52 18.45
CA ALA A 459 20.56 -12.50 19.21
C ALA A 459 21.42 -11.32 19.69
N LEU A 460 22.73 -11.53 19.89
CA LEU A 460 23.68 -10.48 20.29
C LEU A 460 24.39 -9.89 19.06
N LYS A 461 24.32 -8.57 18.90
CA LYS A 461 25.13 -7.79 17.95
C LYS A 461 26.62 -7.88 18.29
N ALA A 462 26.98 -8.06 19.56
CA ALA A 462 28.37 -8.31 19.96
C ALA A 462 28.97 -9.55 19.27
N SER A 463 28.15 -10.54 18.89
CA SER A 463 28.60 -11.72 18.14
C SER A 463 29.09 -11.38 16.73
N ASP A 464 28.60 -10.31 16.12
CA ASP A 464 28.97 -9.88 14.76
C ASP A 464 30.39 -9.28 14.70
N LEU A 465 31.00 -8.99 15.87
CA LEU A 465 32.33 -8.41 15.99
C LEU A 465 33.44 -9.47 16.21
N LEU A 466 33.07 -10.74 16.35
CA LEU A 466 34.01 -11.82 16.63
C LEU A 466 34.85 -12.19 15.41
N ILE A 467 36.15 -12.42 15.65
CA ILE A 467 37.09 -12.91 14.63
C ILE A 467 37.14 -14.45 14.70
N SER A 468 36.62 -15.11 13.65
CA SER A 468 36.27 -16.55 13.58
C SER A 468 37.32 -17.55 14.10
N MET A 469 38.62 -17.31 13.92
CA MET A 469 39.66 -18.27 14.33
C MET A 469 40.17 -18.11 15.76
N ALA A 470 40.03 -16.93 16.37
CA ALA A 470 40.58 -16.63 17.70
C ALA A 470 39.48 -16.39 18.75
N GLN A 471 38.23 -16.17 18.31
CA GLN A 471 37.13 -15.72 19.18
C GLN A 471 37.43 -14.39 19.89
N ASP A 472 38.36 -13.64 19.32
CA ASP A 472 38.73 -12.32 19.79
C ASP A 472 37.73 -11.30 19.25
N SER A 473 37.41 -10.33 20.09
CA SER A 473 36.65 -9.13 19.75
C SER A 473 37.51 -7.90 20.02
N ARG A 474 37.24 -6.82 19.27
CA ARG A 474 37.65 -5.49 19.74
C ARG A 474 36.90 -5.14 21.03
N ALA A 475 37.43 -4.21 21.79
CA ALA A 475 36.71 -3.66 22.94
C ALA A 475 35.33 -3.13 22.51
N LEU A 476 34.31 -3.50 23.27
CA LEU A 476 32.94 -3.10 23.01
C LEU A 476 32.70 -1.66 23.52
N PRO A 477 31.86 -0.87 22.83
CA PRO A 477 31.41 0.43 23.34
C PRO A 477 30.74 0.32 24.72
N ALA A 478 30.81 1.39 25.53
CA ALA A 478 30.20 1.41 26.87
C ALA A 478 28.66 1.34 26.86
N ASP A 479 28.03 1.61 25.70
CA ASP A 479 26.59 1.56 25.46
C ASP A 479 26.18 0.28 24.70
N GLN A 480 27.04 -0.75 24.63
CA GLN A 480 26.76 -1.97 23.86
C GLN A 480 25.46 -2.64 24.31
N TRP A 481 25.20 -2.72 25.63
CA TRP A 481 23.97 -3.30 26.16
C TRP A 481 22.71 -2.58 25.66
N ILE A 482 22.76 -1.25 25.47
CA ILE A 482 21.66 -0.44 24.91
C ILE A 482 21.47 -0.78 23.43
N ARG A 483 22.57 -0.99 22.69
CA ARG A 483 22.52 -1.41 21.28
C ARG A 483 21.90 -2.80 21.12
N GLU A 484 22.16 -3.71 22.06
CA GLU A 484 21.53 -5.03 22.10
C GLU A 484 20.02 -4.92 22.30
N THR A 485 19.58 -4.26 23.37
CA THR A 485 18.15 -4.13 23.70
C THR A 485 17.38 -3.33 22.65
N LYS A 486 18.01 -2.31 22.05
CA LYS A 486 17.43 -1.56 20.93
C LYS A 486 17.23 -2.47 19.72
N GLY A 487 18.22 -3.28 19.39
CA GLY A 487 18.12 -4.26 18.30
C GLY A 487 17.01 -5.29 18.54
N TRP A 488 16.83 -5.76 19.77
CA TRP A 488 15.73 -6.65 20.14
C TRP A 488 14.37 -5.96 19.99
N PHE A 489 14.25 -4.71 20.43
CA PHE A 489 13.02 -3.93 20.31
C PHE A 489 12.65 -3.66 18.86
N GLU A 490 13.60 -3.23 18.02
CA GLU A 490 13.40 -3.02 16.57
C GLU A 490 12.98 -4.32 15.87
N THR A 491 13.64 -5.44 16.20
CA THR A 491 13.28 -6.76 15.68
C THR A 491 11.86 -7.17 16.11
N GLY A 492 11.50 -6.91 17.36
CA GLY A 492 10.15 -7.14 17.89
C GLY A 492 9.09 -6.32 17.16
N LEU A 493 9.33 -5.03 16.93
CA LEU A 493 8.42 -4.17 16.17
C LEU A 493 8.26 -4.63 14.71
N ALA A 494 9.35 -5.05 14.06
CA ALA A 494 9.28 -5.64 12.72
C ALA A 494 8.48 -6.96 12.71
N ASN A 495 8.65 -7.81 13.73
CA ASN A 495 7.89 -9.05 13.87
C ASN A 495 6.41 -8.77 14.15
N LEU A 496 6.08 -7.73 14.93
CA LEU A 496 4.70 -7.28 15.12
C LEU A 496 4.05 -6.90 13.79
N GLN A 497 4.75 -6.12 12.96
CA GLN A 497 4.25 -5.76 11.62
C GLN A 497 4.07 -7.01 10.73
N LEU A 498 5.01 -7.96 10.79
CA LEU A 498 4.94 -9.22 10.04
C LEU A 498 3.72 -10.05 10.44
N GLN A 499 3.50 -10.28 11.74
CA GLN A 499 2.38 -11.08 12.25
C GLN A 499 1.03 -10.46 11.87
N ILE A 500 0.91 -9.13 11.94
CA ILE A 500 -0.33 -8.44 11.55
C ILE A 500 -0.57 -8.54 10.04
N ALA A 501 0.48 -8.37 9.23
CA ALA A 501 0.39 -8.47 7.77
C ALA A 501 0.09 -9.90 7.29
N GLN A 502 0.56 -10.92 8.01
CA GLN A 502 0.30 -12.34 7.69
C GLN A 502 -1.11 -12.79 8.06
N TYR A 503 -1.79 -12.12 9.01
CA TYR A 503 -3.13 -12.48 9.48
C TYR A 503 -4.14 -12.98 8.42
N PRO A 504 -4.33 -12.33 7.24
CA PRO A 504 -5.27 -12.80 6.21
C PRO A 504 -4.87 -14.11 5.52
N ASN A 505 -3.58 -14.46 5.52
CA ASN A 505 -3.00 -15.61 4.81
C ASN A 505 -1.93 -16.29 5.67
N ASN A 506 -2.29 -16.63 6.90
CA ASN A 506 -1.37 -17.20 7.86
C ASN A 506 -1.55 -18.72 7.88
N PHE A 507 -1.04 -19.39 6.84
CA PHE A 507 -1.14 -20.84 6.72
C PHE A 507 0.24 -21.49 6.81
N TRP A 508 0.33 -22.48 7.70
CA TRP A 508 1.43 -23.44 7.73
C TRP A 508 0.92 -24.74 8.36
N SER A 509 1.40 -25.88 7.85
CA SER A 509 0.93 -27.21 8.26
C SER A 509 1.69 -27.70 9.50
N ILE A 510 0.95 -28.27 10.46
CA ILE A 510 1.50 -29.02 11.58
C ILE A 510 1.26 -30.53 11.39
N ASN A 511 2.26 -31.34 11.70
CA ASN A 511 2.27 -32.81 11.68
C ASN A 511 1.90 -33.41 10.31
N GLY A 512 2.18 -32.70 9.21
CA GLY A 512 1.78 -33.11 7.85
C GLY A 512 0.26 -33.30 7.68
N SER A 513 -0.54 -32.72 8.58
CA SER A 513 -1.99 -32.76 8.55
C SER A 513 -2.56 -31.48 7.92
N ASP A 514 -3.84 -31.53 7.53
CA ASP A 514 -4.60 -30.34 7.11
C ASP A 514 -4.87 -29.36 8.27
N THR A 515 -4.42 -29.68 9.51
CA THR A 515 -4.58 -28.75 10.64
C THR A 515 -3.53 -27.64 10.58
N SER A 516 -4.03 -26.41 10.53
CA SER A 516 -3.22 -25.20 10.53
C SER A 516 -2.62 -24.96 11.91
N GLY A 517 -1.36 -24.52 11.99
CA GLY A 517 -0.74 -24.04 13.23
C GLY A 517 -1.25 -22.67 13.70
N VAL A 518 -2.41 -22.26 13.22
CA VAL A 518 -3.05 -20.96 13.43
C VAL A 518 -4.47 -21.22 13.93
N THR A 519 -4.91 -20.45 14.91
CA THR A 519 -6.30 -20.50 15.38
C THR A 519 -7.17 -19.67 14.43
N PRO A 520 -8.08 -20.29 13.66
CA PRO A 520 -8.99 -19.55 12.80
C PRO A 520 -10.01 -18.77 13.66
N PRO A 521 -10.56 -17.65 13.17
CA PRO A 521 -11.56 -16.86 13.91
C PRO A 521 -12.74 -17.66 14.45
N SER A 522 -13.18 -18.71 13.74
CA SER A 522 -14.28 -19.59 14.14
C SER A 522 -13.99 -20.45 15.37
N GLU A 523 -12.72 -20.72 15.65
CA GLU A 523 -12.28 -21.53 16.79
C GLU A 523 -11.84 -20.67 17.99
N TYR A 524 -11.92 -19.35 17.87
CA TYR A 524 -11.60 -18.46 18.98
C TYR A 524 -12.60 -18.65 20.13
N PRO A 525 -12.16 -18.79 21.39
CA PRO A 525 -13.03 -19.19 22.51
C PRO A 525 -14.25 -18.29 22.77
N ARG A 526 -14.19 -17.02 22.37
CA ARG A 526 -15.29 -16.05 22.51
C ARG A 526 -15.95 -15.82 21.15
N SER A 527 -17.15 -16.37 20.95
CA SER A 527 -17.85 -16.38 19.67
C SER A 527 -18.08 -14.98 19.07
N GLU A 528 -18.48 -14.01 19.89
CA GLU A 528 -18.67 -12.61 19.46
C GLU A 528 -17.38 -11.99 18.92
N LEU A 529 -16.26 -12.25 19.60
CA LEU A 529 -14.95 -11.80 19.13
C LEU A 529 -14.49 -12.57 17.89
N GLY A 530 -14.80 -13.87 17.80
CA GLY A 530 -14.56 -14.68 16.60
C GLY A 530 -15.24 -14.09 15.36
N HIS A 531 -16.48 -13.62 15.49
CA HIS A 531 -17.16 -12.88 14.41
C HIS A 531 -16.42 -11.59 14.05
N ALA A 532 -16.01 -10.77 15.02
CA ALA A 532 -15.24 -9.56 14.75
C ALA A 532 -13.88 -9.85 14.09
N LEU A 533 -13.16 -10.88 14.54
CA LEU A 533 -11.91 -11.36 13.94
C LEU A 533 -12.12 -11.80 12.49
N SER A 534 -13.19 -12.55 12.19
CA SER A 534 -13.52 -12.94 10.81
C SER A 534 -13.81 -11.73 9.91
N GLN A 535 -14.41 -10.65 10.43
CA GLN A 535 -14.57 -9.41 9.66
C GLN A 535 -13.23 -8.72 9.37
N LEU A 536 -12.23 -8.87 10.25
CA LEU A 536 -10.90 -8.31 10.06
C LEU A 536 -10.05 -9.09 9.04
N CYS A 537 -10.47 -10.31 8.68
CA CYS A 537 -9.80 -11.19 7.72
C CYS A 537 -9.60 -10.52 6.34
N SER A 538 -10.62 -9.81 5.84
CA SER A 538 -10.58 -9.07 4.57
C SER A 538 -10.29 -7.58 4.73
N ARG A 539 -9.72 -7.18 5.87
CA ARG A 539 -9.43 -5.78 6.21
C ARG A 539 -7.95 -5.53 6.46
N GLN A 540 -7.06 -6.32 5.87
CA GLN A 540 -5.62 -6.10 5.97
C GLN A 540 -5.10 -5.40 4.72
N MET A 541 -4.48 -4.25 4.88
CA MET A 541 -3.73 -3.58 3.82
C MET A 541 -2.27 -4.02 3.86
N GLY A 542 -1.69 -4.14 2.68
CA GLY A 542 -0.26 -4.31 2.46
C GLY A 542 0.26 -3.27 1.47
N ARG A 543 1.58 -3.25 1.27
CA ARG A 543 2.22 -2.39 0.27
C ARG A 543 2.24 -3.03 -1.11
N ASN A 544 2.11 -2.20 -2.13
CA ASN A 544 2.14 -2.62 -3.51
C ASN A 544 3.59 -2.63 -4.01
N THR A 545 4.15 -3.80 -4.28
CA THR A 545 5.52 -3.96 -4.77
C THR A 545 5.65 -3.77 -6.30
N GLY A 546 4.65 -3.17 -6.95
CA GLY A 546 4.62 -2.87 -8.38
C GLY A 546 3.82 -3.85 -9.25
N SER A 547 3.25 -4.89 -8.65
CA SER A 547 2.45 -5.91 -9.35
C SER A 547 0.99 -5.49 -9.59
N TYR A 548 0.53 -4.45 -8.89
CA TYR A 548 -0.86 -3.98 -8.93
C TYR A 548 -0.94 -2.48 -9.19
N GLN A 549 -2.13 -1.99 -9.53
CA GLN A 549 -2.47 -0.58 -9.63
C GLN A 549 -3.87 -0.36 -9.02
N SER A 550 -4.03 0.69 -8.23
CA SER A 550 -5.30 1.03 -7.58
C SER A 550 -5.90 2.29 -8.18
N PHE A 551 -7.20 2.26 -8.46
CA PHE A 551 -7.95 3.34 -9.11
C PHE A 551 -9.09 3.81 -8.22
N SER A 552 -9.26 5.13 -8.12
CA SER A 552 -10.43 5.71 -7.43
C SER A 552 -11.68 5.55 -8.29
N ILE A 553 -12.71 4.89 -7.76
CA ILE A 553 -13.99 4.71 -8.47
C ILE A 553 -14.67 6.05 -8.72
N ALA A 554 -14.59 7.01 -7.77
CA ALA A 554 -15.09 8.36 -7.98
C ALA A 554 -14.46 9.02 -9.22
N GLY A 555 -13.13 8.91 -9.38
CA GLY A 555 -12.42 9.44 -10.55
C GLY A 555 -12.87 8.78 -11.86
N LEU A 556 -13.02 7.45 -11.87
CA LEU A 556 -13.52 6.70 -13.03
C LEU A 556 -14.95 7.11 -13.41
N LEU A 557 -15.84 7.27 -12.43
CA LEU A 557 -17.22 7.68 -12.66
C LEU A 557 -17.31 9.11 -13.18
N ILE A 558 -16.53 10.05 -12.64
CA ILE A 558 -16.51 11.45 -13.10
C ILE A 558 -16.10 11.51 -14.58
N ILE A 559 -15.00 10.83 -14.96
CA ILE A 559 -14.55 10.79 -16.36
C ILE A 559 -15.62 10.15 -17.24
N GLY A 560 -16.16 8.99 -16.83
CA GLY A 560 -17.17 8.26 -17.60
C GLY A 560 -18.45 9.06 -17.83
N ILE A 561 -19.00 9.70 -16.79
CA ILE A 561 -20.23 10.48 -16.87
C ILE A 561 -20.02 11.75 -17.71
N VAL A 562 -18.94 12.49 -17.49
CA VAL A 562 -18.65 13.71 -18.27
C VAL A 562 -18.44 13.36 -19.74
N ALA A 563 -17.66 12.32 -20.04
CA ALA A 563 -17.45 11.85 -21.40
C ALA A 563 -18.77 11.44 -22.07
N LEU A 564 -19.61 10.67 -21.37
CA LEU A 564 -20.91 10.25 -21.89
C LEU A 564 -21.80 11.46 -22.20
N LEU A 565 -21.90 12.43 -21.30
CA LEU A 565 -22.71 13.64 -21.50
C LEU A 565 -22.21 14.48 -22.69
N VAL A 566 -20.90 14.68 -22.81
CA VAL A 566 -20.31 15.44 -23.93
C VAL A 566 -20.49 14.71 -25.26
N LEU A 567 -20.30 13.39 -25.29
CA LEU A 567 -20.47 12.60 -26.51
C LEU A 567 -21.95 12.58 -26.95
N LEU A 568 -22.88 12.35 -26.03
CA LEU A 568 -24.32 12.39 -26.32
C LEU A 568 -24.77 13.77 -26.82
N THR A 569 -24.32 14.84 -26.17
CA THR A 569 -24.62 16.21 -26.61
C THR A 569 -23.98 16.54 -27.96
N SER A 570 -22.78 16.03 -28.25
CA SER A 570 -22.13 16.22 -29.55
C SER A 570 -22.90 15.53 -30.69
N LEU A 571 -23.47 14.34 -30.45
CA LEU A 571 -24.31 13.62 -31.41
C LEU A 571 -25.66 14.32 -31.60
N ALA A 572 -26.22 14.89 -30.53
CA ALA A 572 -27.49 15.59 -30.56
C ALA A 572 -27.40 17.04 -31.06
N VAL A 573 -26.20 17.59 -31.27
CA VAL A 573 -26.02 19.04 -31.48
C VAL A 573 -26.75 19.59 -32.72
N SER A 574 -26.93 18.76 -33.75
CA SER A 574 -27.71 19.08 -34.96
C SER A 574 -29.22 19.18 -34.68
N PHE A 575 -29.71 18.51 -33.63
CA PHE A 575 -31.13 18.47 -33.26
C PHE A 575 -31.50 19.50 -32.19
N ILE A 576 -30.54 19.99 -31.41
CA ILE A 576 -30.81 20.96 -30.34
C ILE A 576 -31.19 22.34 -30.94
N PRO A 577 -32.43 22.83 -30.72
CA PRO A 577 -32.82 24.18 -31.10
C PRO A 577 -32.14 25.19 -30.15
N SER A 578 -31.51 26.25 -30.69
CA SER A 578 -30.96 27.29 -29.80
C SER A 578 -32.09 28.21 -29.33
N PRO A 579 -32.04 28.69 -28.07
CA PRO A 579 -32.91 29.78 -27.64
C PRO A 579 -32.61 31.00 -28.53
N GLY A 580 -33.65 31.59 -29.16
CA GLY A 580 -33.53 32.72 -30.07
C GLY A 580 -33.07 32.42 -31.51
N SER A 581 -33.08 31.16 -31.95
CA SER A 581 -32.68 30.79 -33.33
C SER A 581 -33.66 31.32 -34.38
N HIS A 582 -33.29 32.37 -35.11
CA HIS A 582 -33.93 32.72 -36.39
C HIS A 582 -33.78 31.57 -37.40
N SER A 583 -34.80 31.34 -38.24
CA SER A 583 -34.82 30.24 -39.21
C SER A 583 -33.59 30.21 -40.15
N HIS A 584 -32.97 31.37 -40.42
CA HIS A 584 -31.84 31.46 -41.32
C HIS A 584 -30.58 30.74 -40.82
N LYS A 585 -30.31 30.76 -39.50
CA LYS A 585 -29.08 30.18 -38.93
C LYS A 585 -29.03 28.66 -39.11
N LYS A 586 -30.19 28.02 -38.93
CA LYS A 586 -30.35 26.59 -39.18
C LYS A 586 -30.18 26.25 -40.66
N VAL A 587 -30.70 27.09 -41.55
CA VAL A 587 -30.53 26.92 -43.00
C VAL A 587 -29.08 27.12 -43.42
N ALA A 588 -28.38 28.13 -42.90
CA ALA A 588 -26.95 28.35 -43.14
C ALA A 588 -26.12 27.14 -42.68
N TYR A 589 -26.36 26.64 -41.47
CA TYR A 589 -25.66 25.46 -40.94
C TYR A 589 -25.85 24.20 -41.81
N ILE A 590 -27.03 24.02 -42.40
CA ILE A 590 -27.28 22.92 -43.35
C ILE A 590 -26.59 23.20 -44.68
N ALA A 591 -26.71 24.42 -45.21
CA ALA A 591 -26.18 24.83 -46.51
C ALA A 591 -24.65 24.73 -46.58
N ASP A 592 -23.96 25.03 -45.48
CA ASP A 592 -22.50 24.98 -45.38
C ASP A 592 -21.97 23.54 -45.23
N GLY A 593 -22.83 22.53 -45.13
CA GLY A 593 -22.40 21.13 -45.07
C GLY A 593 -21.76 20.66 -46.37
N LYS A 594 -20.69 19.87 -46.30
CA LYS A 594 -19.89 19.43 -47.46
C LYS A 594 -20.72 18.85 -48.62
N LEU A 595 -21.76 18.07 -48.32
CA LEU A 595 -22.63 17.48 -49.34
C LEU A 595 -23.60 18.52 -49.94
N GLN A 596 -24.03 19.50 -49.14
CA GLN A 596 -24.86 20.61 -49.61
C GLN A 596 -24.04 21.62 -50.44
N LEU A 597 -22.77 21.84 -50.11
CA LEU A 597 -21.84 22.60 -50.95
C LEU A 597 -21.61 21.91 -52.28
N LEU A 598 -21.36 20.59 -52.28
CA LEU A 598 -21.25 19.81 -53.53
C LEU A 598 -22.54 19.92 -54.36
N ARG A 599 -23.72 19.79 -53.74
CA ARG A 599 -25.01 20.00 -54.41
C ARG A 599 -25.10 21.37 -55.07
N GLN A 600 -24.74 22.44 -54.36
CA GLN A 600 -24.79 23.80 -54.90
C GLN A 600 -23.86 23.96 -56.12
N ILE A 601 -22.67 23.35 -56.09
CA ILE A 601 -21.74 23.34 -57.24
C ILE A 601 -22.32 22.56 -58.41
N LEU A 602 -22.88 21.37 -58.17
CA LEU A 602 -23.50 20.54 -59.20
C LEU A 602 -24.73 21.24 -59.82
N GLN A 603 -25.54 21.92 -59.00
CA GLN A 603 -26.66 22.73 -59.46
C GLN A 603 -26.19 23.93 -60.29
N ALA A 604 -25.11 24.61 -59.89
CA ALA A 604 -24.51 25.69 -60.68
C ALA A 604 -23.95 25.21 -62.03
N ARG A 605 -23.64 23.91 -62.15
CA ARG A 605 -23.23 23.26 -63.41
C ARG A 605 -24.40 22.70 -64.22
N GLY A 606 -25.65 22.93 -63.80
CA GLY A 606 -26.85 22.53 -64.52
C GLY A 606 -27.45 21.18 -64.11
N LEU A 607 -26.98 20.57 -63.02
CA LEU A 607 -27.57 19.33 -62.48
C LEU A 607 -28.77 19.64 -61.58
N ASP A 608 -29.97 19.62 -62.18
CA ASP A 608 -31.26 19.87 -61.53
C ASP A 608 -31.99 18.57 -61.13
N GLY A 609 -33.15 18.67 -60.49
CA GLY A 609 -33.97 17.51 -60.08
C GLY A 609 -33.77 17.02 -58.64
N TRP A 610 -33.26 17.88 -57.75
CA TRP A 610 -33.10 17.56 -56.33
C TRP A 610 -34.44 17.46 -55.57
N VAL A 611 -34.58 16.47 -54.70
CA VAL A 611 -35.78 16.26 -53.88
C VAL A 611 -35.96 17.44 -52.91
N ARG A 612 -37.11 18.12 -52.99
CA ARG A 612 -37.39 19.35 -52.21
C ARG A 612 -37.24 19.19 -50.70
N LYS A 613 -37.61 18.01 -50.16
CA LYS A 613 -37.43 17.69 -48.72
C LYS A 613 -35.95 17.56 -48.32
N SER A 614 -35.09 17.11 -49.23
CA SER A 614 -33.66 16.92 -48.99
C SER A 614 -32.85 18.24 -48.98
N LEU A 615 -33.44 19.35 -49.46
CA LEU A 615 -32.83 20.68 -49.44
C LEU A 615 -32.63 21.24 -48.02
N LYS A 616 -33.38 20.72 -47.04
CA LYS A 616 -33.25 21.06 -45.62
C LYS A 616 -32.67 19.91 -44.79
N ALA A 617 -32.18 18.85 -45.46
CA ALA A 617 -31.53 17.71 -44.81
C ALA A 617 -30.00 17.81 -44.95
N GLU A 618 -29.25 17.08 -44.13
CA GLU A 618 -27.78 17.04 -44.25
C GLU A 618 -27.32 16.38 -45.56
N VAL A 619 -28.08 15.39 -46.05
CA VAL A 619 -27.80 14.65 -47.28
C VAL A 619 -28.80 15.05 -48.36
N PRO A 620 -28.38 15.74 -49.43
CA PRO A 620 -29.24 16.02 -50.56
C PRO A 620 -29.39 14.80 -51.46
N VAL A 621 -30.61 14.58 -51.98
CA VAL A 621 -30.96 13.39 -52.78
C VAL A 621 -31.57 13.84 -54.11
N LEU A 622 -31.17 13.20 -55.21
CA LEU A 622 -31.76 13.38 -56.53
C LEU A 622 -33.06 12.58 -56.65
N ALA A 623 -34.08 13.15 -57.28
CA ALA A 623 -35.38 12.50 -57.41
C ALA A 623 -35.35 11.32 -58.40
N ASN A 624 -34.47 11.38 -59.41
CA ASN A 624 -34.31 10.36 -60.43
C ASN A 624 -32.82 9.95 -60.53
N GLY A 625 -32.56 8.67 -60.82
CA GLY A 625 -31.19 8.18 -61.05
C GLY A 625 -30.61 8.78 -62.34
N TYR A 626 -29.51 9.51 -62.21
CA TYR A 626 -28.67 9.89 -63.36
C TYR A 626 -27.51 8.88 -63.44
N ASP A 627 -27.33 8.23 -64.59
CA ASP A 627 -26.28 7.21 -64.77
C ASP A 627 -24.86 7.79 -64.81
N HIS A 628 -24.69 9.10 -65.10
CA HIS A 628 -23.38 9.75 -65.18
C HIS A 628 -23.39 11.17 -64.57
N ALA A 629 -22.75 11.35 -63.41
CA ALA A 629 -22.74 12.63 -62.69
C ALA A 629 -21.64 13.61 -63.14
N THR A 630 -20.48 13.14 -63.62
CA THR A 630 -19.40 13.89 -64.31
C THR A 630 -18.20 12.95 -64.53
N THR A 631 -17.51 13.03 -65.67
CA THR A 631 -16.26 12.27 -65.94
C THR A 631 -15.02 13.08 -65.54
N GLY A 632 -14.33 12.65 -64.48
CA GLY A 632 -12.91 12.94 -64.16
C GLY A 632 -12.46 14.42 -63.96
N PRO A 633 -11.35 14.64 -63.21
CA PRO A 633 -10.75 15.98 -63.10
C PRO A 633 -10.19 16.46 -64.46
N ALA A 634 -10.39 17.74 -64.80
CA ALA A 634 -9.86 18.37 -66.02
C ALA A 634 -8.42 18.90 -65.82
N GLU A 635 -7.69 19.07 -66.93
CA GLU A 635 -6.36 19.69 -67.00
C GLU A 635 -6.31 21.10 -66.37
N GLU A 636 -5.14 21.43 -65.82
CA GLU A 636 -4.79 22.69 -65.18
C GLU A 636 -5.01 23.87 -66.15
N SER A 637 -6.02 24.72 -65.89
CA SER A 637 -6.26 25.96 -66.64
C SER A 637 -6.07 27.18 -65.73
N GLN A 638 -5.60 28.29 -66.31
CA GLN A 638 -5.24 29.52 -65.57
C GLN A 638 -6.42 30.14 -64.78
N ASP A 639 -7.67 29.81 -65.14
CA ASP A 639 -8.86 30.42 -64.54
C ASP A 639 -9.76 29.42 -63.77
N PHE A 640 -9.54 28.11 -63.88
CA PHE A 640 -10.41 27.12 -63.24
C PHE A 640 -9.81 25.70 -63.16
N MET A 641 -9.94 25.07 -61.98
CA MET A 641 -9.78 23.62 -61.79
C MET A 641 -11.17 23.01 -61.53
N GLY A 642 -11.64 22.11 -62.40
CA GLY A 642 -12.99 21.54 -62.30
C GLY A 642 -13.18 20.22 -63.05
N TYR A 643 -14.38 19.64 -62.96
CA TYR A 643 -14.73 18.41 -63.70
C TYR A 643 -15.33 18.79 -65.07
N ARG A 644 -14.99 18.07 -66.14
CA ARG A 644 -15.53 18.33 -67.50
C ARG A 644 -17.03 18.02 -67.57
N ASN A 645 -17.75 18.82 -68.36
CA ASN A 645 -19.13 18.57 -68.73
C ASN A 645 -19.16 17.92 -70.13
N THR A 646 -19.69 16.71 -70.27
CA THR A 646 -19.93 16.08 -71.58
C THR A 646 -21.41 16.13 -71.90
N SER A 647 -21.90 17.32 -72.27
CA SER A 647 -23.19 17.46 -72.97
C SER A 647 -22.89 18.07 -74.34
N GLY A 648 -22.43 17.23 -75.27
CA GLY A 648 -22.04 17.66 -76.60
C GLY A 648 -21.64 16.51 -77.51
N THR A 649 -22.49 15.49 -77.64
CA THR A 649 -22.49 14.59 -78.81
C THR A 649 -23.88 13.97 -78.98
N GLU A 650 -24.53 14.31 -80.09
CA GLU A 650 -25.67 13.58 -80.64
C GLU A 650 -25.35 12.08 -80.73
N VAL A 651 -26.29 11.24 -80.31
CA VAL A 651 -26.47 9.91 -80.89
C VAL A 651 -27.97 9.67 -81.07
N HIS A 652 -28.41 9.76 -82.32
CA HIS A 652 -29.64 9.12 -82.78
C HIS A 652 -29.63 7.62 -82.42
N ARG A 653 -30.68 7.12 -81.75
CA ARG A 653 -31.54 6.07 -82.34
C ARG A 653 -32.83 5.82 -81.55
N THR A 654 -33.90 5.97 -82.32
CA THR A 654 -35.29 5.49 -82.22
C THR A 654 -35.54 4.18 -81.46
N LYS A 655 -36.67 4.12 -80.74
CA LYS A 655 -37.74 3.15 -81.08
C LYS A 655 -39.13 3.66 -80.64
N HIS A 656 -40.05 3.51 -81.58
CA HIS A 656 -41.50 3.75 -81.51
C HIS A 656 -42.16 3.14 -80.26
N ASP A 657 -43.24 3.77 -79.78
CA ASP A 657 -44.57 3.19 -79.97
C ASP A 657 -45.68 4.25 -79.97
N ILE A 658 -46.65 3.97 -80.83
CA ILE A 658 -47.79 4.81 -81.21
C ILE A 658 -48.95 4.57 -80.23
N ASP A 659 -49.72 5.64 -80.04
CA ASP A 659 -50.97 5.73 -79.33
C ASP A 659 -52.04 4.67 -79.72
N THR A 660 -52.75 4.22 -78.67
CA THR A 660 -54.21 4.00 -78.54
C THR A 660 -54.97 2.88 -79.28
N GLN A 661 -55.69 2.14 -78.44
CA GLN A 661 -57.10 1.69 -78.53
C GLN A 661 -57.53 0.66 -79.61
N GLY A 662 -58.17 -0.42 -79.12
CA GLY A 662 -59.39 -0.96 -79.74
C GLY A 662 -59.34 -2.41 -80.25
N PHE A 663 -59.34 -3.40 -79.34
CA PHE A 663 -60.34 -4.47 -79.15
C PHE A 663 -59.81 -5.52 -78.18
#